data_AF-A0A961SG25-F1
#
_entry.id   AF-A0A961SG25-F1
#
_cell.length_a   1.000
_cell.length_b   1.000
_cell.length_c   1.000
_cell.angle_alpha   90.00
_cell.angle_beta   90.00
_cell.angle_gamma   90.00
#
_symmetry.space_group_name_H-M   'P 1'
#
loop_
_entity.id
_entity.type
_entity.pdbx_description
1 polymer ?
#
loop_
_entity_poly.entity_id
_entity_poly.type
_entity_poly.pdbx_seq_one_letter_code
_entity_poly.pdbx_strand_id
1 'polypeptide(L)'
;MDGTSQKIVPPAYERLLADYRTLPGIADELLDASGQVRPVWHGFLNELAAFSPDDLEHAFARGNQYLRDAGVFFRHYGPGASTEREWPLSHIPLIIKRQEWENIASSLMERADLLEQVIADFYSENRMVGEGILPAGVLAANPEWLRPLVGVKPKSGHFLHFIAFDIGRGPDGNWWVLGDRTQAPSGSGFALETRMATARSFSSLMNHANVARLAGFFRQFRDSLLGLREQDGSRVAILTPGPLNDTYYEHAYIARYLGFMLVQGSDLAVRNGKLMVRTVGGLKPVSVLWRRVDSEWIDPLELNDESRLGAAGMTGALRSGSFTMVNAAGSGALEIRALMAFIPKIAQHLTGKPLSMPNIATWWCGGNAELDYVKANLSRMLIDRAMSTRLPFDHSPQAILSGRMRDGTPVDPGWIDVHGEDLVAQEAVSLSTTPAFSNGKLVARPMSLRVFLARTPNGWSVMPGGFARIGSSGGSADISMQRGGSVSDVWVVSDTPETQDTLIASSATGYLRPELGSLPTTAADNLFWLGRYVERTEHSVRLLRAYHLRLAETGTADYPIARFLGDHIARRGIDPDTALPAQLLQDIESAIRSAGNVRDRFSNDGWNALVDLKNTARMFASKVQAGDDAARAYSILLRKISGFSGLVHENMYRFTGWRFLGIGRSVERIVDTLDFLNSFTDEEAPIGAFELAIEVGDSIMTHRRRFAVETRRETVVDLLLLDDMNPRAVLNQLRVLNDHAAFLPAHEGERTTAFQRRIMELVTALSTSTANDIPSDRLAEISAEAGGLSSLLAESYLR
;
A
#
# COMPACT_ATOMS: atom_id res chain seq x y z
N MET A 1 -18.46 -61.03 -32.45
CA MET A 1 -18.77 -59.76 -31.79
C MET A 1 -17.74 -59.60 -30.68
N ASP A 2 -16.58 -59.05 -31.04
CA ASP A 2 -15.48 -58.85 -30.10
C ASP A 2 -15.66 -57.50 -29.41
N GLY A 3 -16.00 -57.55 -28.12
CA GLY A 3 -16.00 -56.40 -27.23
C GLY A 3 -14.56 -56.02 -26.90
N THR A 4 -14.02 -55.03 -27.62
CA THR A 4 -12.81 -54.32 -27.22
C THR A 4 -13.08 -53.58 -25.92
N SER A 5 -12.68 -54.18 -24.81
CA SER A 5 -12.48 -53.45 -23.54
C SER A 5 -11.44 -52.36 -23.80
N GLN A 6 -11.90 -51.11 -23.94
CA GLN A 6 -11.03 -49.94 -23.87
C GLN A 6 -10.32 -49.99 -22.51
N LYS A 7 -9.03 -50.33 -22.51
CA LYS A 7 -8.16 -50.06 -21.38
C LYS A 7 -8.19 -48.56 -21.14
N ILE A 8 -8.87 -48.13 -20.08
CA ILE A 8 -8.83 -46.76 -19.58
C ILE A 8 -7.37 -46.50 -19.22
N VAL A 9 -6.67 -45.72 -20.03
CA VAL A 9 -5.32 -45.25 -19.71
C VAL A 9 -5.50 -44.33 -18.50
N PRO A 10 -4.81 -44.58 -17.37
CA PRO A 10 -4.92 -43.73 -16.20
C PRO A 10 -4.58 -42.27 -16.57
N PRO A 11 -5.32 -41.28 -16.04
CA PRO A 11 -5.05 -39.88 -16.32
C PRO A 11 -3.59 -39.52 -16.04
N ALA A 12 -2.98 -38.71 -16.92
CA ALA A 12 -1.56 -38.35 -16.81
C ALA A 12 -1.19 -37.71 -15.46
N TYR A 13 -2.16 -37.09 -14.78
CA TYR A 13 -1.99 -36.44 -13.48
C TYR A 13 -1.93 -37.38 -12.27
N GLU A 14 -2.18 -38.69 -12.41
CA GLU A 14 -2.11 -39.62 -11.26
C GLU A 14 -0.75 -39.57 -10.54
N ARG A 15 0.34 -39.29 -11.28
CA ARG A 15 1.68 -39.11 -10.70
C ARG A 15 1.77 -37.92 -9.76
N LEU A 16 1.04 -36.84 -10.03
CA LEU A 16 1.00 -35.65 -9.18
C LEU A 16 0.26 -35.91 -7.86
N LEU A 17 -0.65 -36.89 -7.86
CA LEU A 17 -1.52 -37.22 -6.72
C LEU A 17 -1.01 -38.41 -5.90
N ALA A 18 0.06 -39.08 -6.33
CA ALA A 18 0.59 -40.29 -5.69
C ALA A 18 0.84 -40.10 -4.18
N ASP A 19 1.32 -38.92 -3.78
CA ASP A 19 1.61 -38.53 -2.39
C ASP A 19 0.56 -37.60 -1.78
N TYR A 20 -0.50 -37.25 -2.52
CA TYR A 20 -1.57 -36.40 -2.00
C TYR A 20 -2.41 -37.19 -1.00
N ARG A 21 -2.50 -36.71 0.24
CA ARG A 21 -3.26 -37.33 1.32
C ARG A 21 -4.18 -36.29 1.94
N THR A 22 -5.47 -36.58 1.96
CA THR A 22 -6.46 -35.76 2.65
C THR A 22 -6.33 -35.94 4.17
N LEU A 23 -6.80 -34.94 4.91
CA LEU A 23 -6.84 -35.05 6.36
C LEU A 23 -8.09 -35.84 6.79
N PRO A 24 -7.98 -36.79 7.74
CA PRO A 24 -9.13 -37.61 8.16
C PRO A 24 -10.29 -36.76 8.68
N GLY A 25 -11.49 -37.02 8.17
CA GLY A 25 -12.72 -36.34 8.62
C GLY A 25 -12.86 -34.89 8.17
N ILE A 26 -12.03 -34.43 7.22
CA ILE A 26 -12.05 -33.06 6.69
C ILE A 26 -12.33 -33.12 5.18
N ALA A 27 -13.22 -32.24 4.71
CA ALA A 27 -13.54 -32.13 3.29
C ALA A 27 -12.31 -31.63 2.49
N ASP A 28 -12.17 -32.08 1.25
CA ASP A 28 -11.10 -31.63 0.34
C ASP A 28 -11.70 -30.96 -0.91
N GLU A 29 -11.03 -29.92 -1.37
CA GLU A 29 -11.43 -29.14 -2.56
C GLU A 29 -11.01 -29.82 -3.85
N LEU A 30 -9.99 -30.69 -3.83
CA LEU A 30 -9.53 -31.44 -4.99
C LEU A 30 -10.21 -32.81 -5.08
N LEU A 31 -10.25 -33.56 -3.98
CA LEU A 31 -10.85 -34.88 -3.90
C LEU A 31 -12.27 -34.82 -3.29
N ASP A 32 -13.20 -35.58 -3.85
CA ASP A 32 -14.52 -35.77 -3.26
C ASP A 32 -14.51 -36.79 -2.11
N ALA A 33 -15.67 -37.01 -1.49
CA ALA A 33 -15.81 -37.95 -0.37
C ALA A 33 -15.51 -39.41 -0.74
N SER A 34 -15.50 -39.76 -2.03
CA SER A 34 -15.11 -41.08 -2.54
C SER A 34 -13.61 -41.19 -2.85
N GLY A 35 -12.86 -40.10 -2.67
CA GLY A 35 -11.43 -40.00 -3.00
C GLY A 35 -11.15 -39.76 -4.48
N GLN A 36 -12.18 -39.45 -5.29
CA GLN A 36 -12.03 -39.16 -6.71
C GLN A 36 -11.77 -37.67 -6.93
N VAL A 37 -11.01 -37.34 -7.98
CA VAL A 37 -10.77 -35.96 -8.37
C VAL A 37 -12.08 -35.31 -8.78
N ARG A 38 -12.39 -34.14 -8.24
CA ARG A 38 -13.60 -33.40 -8.63
C ARG A 38 -13.51 -32.96 -10.10
N PRO A 39 -14.61 -33.00 -10.87
CA PRO A 39 -14.63 -32.65 -12.30
C PRO A 39 -13.95 -31.32 -12.64
N VAL A 40 -14.17 -30.28 -11.83
CA VAL A 40 -13.65 -28.93 -12.03
C VAL A 40 -12.10 -28.85 -12.07
N TRP A 41 -11.41 -29.81 -11.45
CA TRP A 41 -9.94 -29.85 -11.39
C TRP A 41 -9.28 -30.60 -12.55
N HIS A 42 -10.03 -31.35 -13.35
CA HIS A 42 -9.45 -32.21 -14.38
C HIS A 42 -8.66 -31.42 -15.43
N GLY A 43 -9.23 -30.32 -15.93
CA GLY A 43 -8.56 -29.45 -16.91
C GLY A 43 -7.24 -28.91 -16.37
N PHE A 44 -7.28 -28.37 -15.14
CA PHE A 44 -6.11 -27.85 -14.44
C PHE A 44 -5.03 -28.91 -14.25
N LEU A 45 -5.39 -30.08 -13.71
CA LEU A 45 -4.44 -31.15 -13.43
C LEU A 45 -3.83 -31.76 -14.69
N ASN A 46 -4.61 -31.92 -15.77
CA ASN A 46 -4.10 -32.42 -17.05
C ASN A 46 -3.02 -31.50 -17.62
N GLU A 47 -3.27 -30.18 -17.59
CA GLU A 47 -2.28 -29.21 -18.04
C GLU A 47 -1.08 -29.14 -17.08
N LEU A 48 -1.30 -29.15 -15.77
CA LEU A 48 -0.22 -29.17 -14.78
C LEU A 48 0.69 -30.40 -14.95
N ALA A 49 0.11 -31.56 -15.26
CA ALA A 49 0.84 -32.80 -15.50
C ALA A 49 1.62 -32.80 -16.83
N ALA A 50 1.33 -31.88 -17.75
CA ALA A 50 2.09 -31.70 -18.98
C ALA A 50 3.40 -30.93 -18.76
N PHE A 51 3.54 -30.20 -17.65
CA PHE A 51 4.80 -29.52 -17.30
C PHE A 51 5.85 -30.54 -16.84
N SER A 52 7.09 -30.36 -17.32
CA SER A 52 8.24 -30.95 -16.64
C SER A 52 8.46 -30.26 -15.28
N PRO A 53 9.17 -30.89 -14.33
CA PRO A 53 9.52 -30.24 -13.05
C PRO A 53 10.20 -28.88 -13.24
N ASP A 54 11.14 -28.78 -14.20
CA ASP A 54 11.87 -27.55 -14.50
C ASP A 54 10.94 -26.48 -15.11
N ASP A 55 10.03 -26.86 -16.02
CA ASP A 55 9.07 -25.92 -16.61
C ASP A 55 8.10 -25.38 -15.57
N LEU A 56 7.72 -26.21 -14.59
CA LEU A 56 6.85 -25.82 -13.49
C LEU A 56 7.56 -24.85 -12.53
N GLU A 57 8.81 -25.12 -12.19
CA GLU A 57 9.62 -24.21 -11.39
C GLU A 57 9.80 -22.86 -12.10
N HIS A 58 10.08 -22.86 -13.41
CA HIS A 58 10.12 -21.65 -14.22
C HIS A 58 8.76 -20.92 -14.22
N ALA A 59 7.64 -21.64 -14.27
CA ALA A 59 6.30 -21.05 -14.18
C ALA A 59 6.07 -20.34 -12.83
N PHE A 60 6.46 -20.96 -11.72
CA PHE A 60 6.36 -20.35 -10.40
C PHE A 60 7.30 -19.15 -10.25
N ALA A 61 8.53 -19.27 -10.77
CA ALA A 61 9.50 -18.18 -10.78
C ALA A 61 8.98 -16.95 -11.54
N ARG A 62 8.27 -17.13 -12.67
CA ARG A 62 7.63 -16.01 -13.41
C ARG A 62 6.59 -15.27 -12.58
N GLY A 63 5.73 -16.00 -11.85
CA GLY A 63 4.72 -15.40 -10.97
C GLY A 63 5.35 -14.63 -9.81
N ASN A 64 6.34 -15.24 -9.15
CA ASN A 64 7.09 -14.60 -8.06
C ASN A 64 7.84 -13.35 -8.55
N GLN A 65 8.47 -13.44 -9.73
CA GLN A 65 9.19 -12.32 -10.33
C GLN A 65 8.25 -11.16 -10.64
N TYR A 66 7.06 -11.44 -11.19
CA TYR A 66 6.06 -10.41 -11.41
C TYR A 66 5.69 -9.66 -10.12
N LEU A 67 5.42 -10.38 -9.03
CA LEU A 67 5.07 -9.75 -7.74
C LEU A 67 6.22 -8.89 -7.20
N ARG A 68 7.47 -9.35 -7.34
CA ARG A 68 8.66 -8.57 -6.99
C ARG A 68 8.79 -7.30 -7.83
N ASP A 69 8.64 -7.43 -9.14
CA ASP A 69 8.77 -6.30 -10.08
C ASP A 69 7.64 -5.28 -9.91
N ALA A 70 6.43 -5.75 -9.59
CA ALA A 70 5.29 -4.92 -9.22
C ALA A 70 5.44 -4.27 -7.82
N GLY A 71 6.42 -4.74 -7.03
CA GLY A 71 6.69 -4.27 -5.68
C GLY A 71 5.58 -4.62 -4.70
N VAL A 72 4.92 -5.78 -4.86
CA VAL A 72 3.89 -6.26 -3.93
C VAL A 72 4.57 -6.74 -2.64
N PHE A 73 4.23 -6.12 -1.52
CA PHE A 73 4.72 -6.52 -0.20
C PHE A 73 3.59 -6.49 0.83
N PHE A 74 3.83 -7.18 1.95
CA PHE A 74 3.03 -7.00 3.16
C PHE A 74 3.97 -6.73 4.36
N ARG A 75 3.48 -5.98 5.35
CA ARG A 75 4.25 -5.76 6.58
C ARG A 75 3.89 -6.82 7.62
N HIS A 76 4.93 -7.43 8.17
CA HIS A 76 4.82 -8.37 9.29
C HIS A 76 5.11 -7.64 10.60
N TYR A 77 4.19 -7.74 11.56
CA TYR A 77 4.36 -7.22 12.92
C TYR A 77 4.70 -8.38 13.86
N GLY A 78 5.98 -8.52 14.18
CA GLY A 78 6.48 -9.48 15.18
C GLY A 78 6.98 -8.79 16.44
N PRO A 79 7.45 -9.54 17.46
CA PRO A 79 8.04 -9.01 18.70
C PRO A 79 9.36 -8.19 18.53
N GLY A 80 9.58 -7.57 17.37
CA GLY A 80 10.74 -6.74 17.01
C GLY A 80 10.34 -5.64 16.03
N ALA A 81 11.29 -5.10 15.26
CA ALA A 81 10.98 -4.08 14.24
C ALA A 81 10.09 -4.65 13.11
N SER A 82 9.14 -3.86 12.62
CA SER A 82 8.29 -4.22 11.49
C SER A 82 9.16 -4.55 10.27
N THR A 83 8.97 -5.71 9.65
CA THR A 83 9.71 -6.11 8.45
C THR A 83 8.78 -6.22 7.25
N GLU A 84 9.18 -5.65 6.11
CA GLU A 84 8.53 -5.89 4.83
C GLU A 84 8.90 -7.30 4.35
N ARG A 85 7.89 -8.09 4.00
CA ARG A 85 8.05 -9.44 3.45
C ARG A 85 7.47 -9.50 2.04
N GLU A 86 8.07 -10.35 1.22
CA GLU A 86 7.52 -10.70 -0.10
C GLU A 86 6.12 -11.29 0.07
N TRP A 87 5.22 -10.96 -0.86
CA TRP A 87 3.87 -11.51 -0.86
C TRP A 87 3.91 -13.05 -0.97
N PRO A 88 3.34 -13.81 -0.02
CA PRO A 88 3.52 -15.25 0.07
C PRO A 88 2.56 -15.97 -0.87
N LEU A 89 2.88 -15.99 -2.17
CA LEU A 89 2.05 -16.62 -3.21
C LEU A 89 2.04 -18.15 -3.06
N SER A 90 0.85 -18.73 -2.97
CA SER A 90 0.60 -20.15 -3.27
C SER A 90 0.23 -20.28 -4.74
N HIS A 91 1.11 -20.91 -5.52
CA HIS A 91 0.95 -20.96 -6.97
C HIS A 91 -0.24 -21.77 -7.46
N ILE A 92 -0.73 -22.74 -6.68
CA ILE A 92 -1.90 -23.54 -7.07
C ILE A 92 -3.17 -22.75 -6.72
N PRO A 93 -4.02 -22.36 -7.69
CA PRO A 93 -5.25 -21.61 -7.46
C PRO A 93 -6.32 -22.50 -6.81
N LEU A 94 -7.22 -21.91 -6.04
CA LEU A 94 -8.48 -22.55 -5.65
C LEU A 94 -9.46 -22.47 -6.84
N ILE A 95 -9.97 -23.61 -7.31
CA ILE A 95 -10.87 -23.65 -8.47
C ILE A 95 -12.31 -23.94 -8.03
N ILE A 96 -13.23 -23.05 -8.38
CA ILE A 96 -14.66 -23.13 -8.06
C ILE A 96 -15.47 -23.07 -9.36
N LYS A 97 -16.44 -23.97 -9.51
CA LYS A 97 -17.31 -23.97 -10.69
C LYS A 97 -18.32 -22.81 -10.62
N ARG A 98 -18.64 -22.18 -11.77
CA ARG A 98 -19.60 -21.07 -11.88
C ARG A 98 -20.90 -21.27 -11.11
N GLN A 99 -21.56 -22.43 -11.27
CA GLN A 99 -22.85 -22.67 -10.60
C GLN A 99 -22.74 -22.68 -9.08
N GLU A 100 -21.62 -23.21 -8.55
CA GLU A 100 -21.36 -23.18 -7.12
C GLU A 100 -21.09 -21.75 -6.64
N TRP A 101 -20.31 -21.00 -7.42
CA TRP A 101 -20.02 -19.60 -7.13
C TRP A 101 -21.29 -18.73 -7.12
N GLU A 102 -22.26 -18.98 -8.00
CA GLU A 102 -23.54 -18.26 -8.03
C GLU A 102 -24.33 -18.47 -6.74
N ASN A 103 -24.30 -19.67 -6.16
CA ASN A 103 -24.95 -19.95 -4.87
C ASN A 103 -24.23 -19.23 -3.71
N ILE A 104 -22.89 -19.21 -3.71
CA ILE A 104 -22.08 -18.44 -2.75
C ILE A 104 -22.44 -16.96 -2.87
N ALA A 105 -22.39 -16.41 -4.09
CA ALA A 105 -22.69 -15.01 -4.37
C ALA A 105 -24.09 -14.62 -3.89
N SER A 106 -25.11 -15.39 -4.24
CA SER A 106 -26.50 -15.16 -3.83
C SER A 106 -26.65 -15.13 -2.30
N SER A 107 -26.05 -16.10 -1.61
CA SER A 107 -26.12 -16.19 -0.14
C SER A 107 -25.40 -15.04 0.56
N LEU A 108 -24.28 -14.58 0.00
CA LEU A 108 -23.53 -13.45 0.55
C LEU A 108 -24.22 -12.11 0.28
N MET A 109 -24.92 -11.96 -0.85
CA MET A 109 -25.77 -10.78 -1.10
C MET A 109 -26.94 -10.71 -0.11
N GLU A 110 -27.60 -11.85 0.16
CA GLU A 110 -28.65 -11.94 1.19
C GLU A 110 -28.11 -11.52 2.57
N ARG A 111 -26.93 -12.01 2.96
CA ARG A 111 -26.29 -11.61 4.21
C ARG A 111 -25.93 -10.12 4.24
N ALA A 112 -25.45 -9.57 3.13
CA ALA A 112 -25.14 -8.14 3.01
C ALA A 112 -26.38 -7.26 3.23
N ASP A 113 -27.53 -7.64 2.68
CA ASP A 113 -28.80 -6.95 2.87
C ASP A 113 -29.34 -7.08 4.31
N LEU A 114 -29.11 -8.22 4.96
CA LEU A 114 -29.40 -8.37 6.39
C LEU A 114 -28.53 -7.41 7.21
N LEU A 115 -27.22 -7.39 6.97
CA LEU A 115 -26.27 -6.54 7.71
C LEU A 115 -26.56 -5.05 7.52
N GLU A 116 -27.01 -4.62 6.34
CA GLU A 116 -27.49 -3.25 6.08
C GLU A 116 -28.68 -2.88 6.98
N GLN A 117 -29.62 -3.81 7.19
CA GLN A 117 -30.76 -3.57 8.09
C GLN A 117 -30.33 -3.53 9.56
N VAL A 118 -29.39 -4.40 9.96
CA VAL A 118 -28.87 -4.46 11.34
C VAL A 118 -28.20 -3.14 11.72
N ILE A 119 -27.31 -2.62 10.87
CA ILE A 119 -26.64 -1.35 11.16
C ILE A 119 -27.60 -0.16 11.12
N ALA A 120 -28.59 -0.18 10.21
CA ALA A 120 -29.62 0.85 10.18
C ALA A 120 -30.41 0.90 11.49
N ASP A 121 -30.72 -0.24 12.11
CA ASP A 121 -31.37 -0.30 13.41
C ASP A 121 -30.45 0.21 14.54
N PHE A 122 -29.17 -0.17 14.55
CA PHE A 122 -28.18 0.26 15.55
C PHE A 122 -28.00 1.78 15.62
N TYR A 123 -28.18 2.48 14.50
CA TYR A 123 -28.06 3.94 14.41
C TYR A 123 -29.42 4.64 14.30
N SER A 124 -30.54 3.95 14.52
CA SER A 124 -31.88 4.54 14.55
C SER A 124 -32.59 4.27 15.89
N GLU A 125 -33.76 3.62 15.87
CA GLU A 125 -34.60 3.37 17.04
C GLU A 125 -34.10 2.21 17.91
N ASN A 126 -33.14 1.42 17.41
CA ASN A 126 -32.57 0.26 18.11
C ASN A 126 -33.63 -0.75 18.58
N ARG A 127 -34.54 -1.11 17.67
CA ARG A 127 -35.67 -2.00 17.96
C ARG A 127 -35.21 -3.40 18.33
N MET A 128 -34.11 -3.89 17.75
CA MET A 128 -33.58 -5.21 18.11
C MET A 128 -33.19 -5.32 19.59
N VAL A 129 -32.67 -4.25 20.19
CA VAL A 129 -32.40 -4.21 21.63
C VAL A 129 -33.70 -4.01 22.41
N GLY A 130 -34.57 -3.10 21.97
CA GLY A 130 -35.87 -2.85 22.62
C GLY A 130 -36.80 -4.07 22.70
N GLU A 131 -36.73 -4.95 21.71
CA GLU A 131 -37.52 -6.19 21.60
C GLU A 131 -36.81 -7.42 22.21
N GLY A 132 -35.61 -7.25 22.77
CA GLY A 132 -34.86 -8.35 23.41
C GLY A 132 -34.29 -9.38 22.43
N ILE A 133 -34.10 -9.00 21.16
CA ILE A 133 -33.45 -9.85 20.16
C ILE A 133 -31.94 -9.85 20.38
N LEU A 134 -31.38 -8.66 20.61
CA LEU A 134 -29.98 -8.43 20.95
C LEU A 134 -29.89 -7.88 22.39
N PRO A 135 -29.09 -8.48 23.28
CA PRO A 135 -28.89 -7.94 24.62
C PRO A 135 -28.27 -6.54 24.58
N ALA A 136 -28.80 -5.61 25.37
CA ALA A 136 -28.33 -4.22 25.41
C ALA A 136 -26.82 -4.11 25.71
N GLY A 137 -26.30 -4.98 26.58
CA GLY A 137 -24.89 -5.03 26.95
C GLY A 137 -23.97 -5.30 25.74
N VAL A 138 -24.40 -6.13 24.78
CA VAL A 138 -23.58 -6.47 23.60
C VAL A 138 -23.35 -5.24 22.72
N LEU A 139 -24.40 -4.44 22.45
CA LEU A 139 -24.26 -3.22 21.67
C LEU A 139 -23.59 -2.10 22.49
N ALA A 140 -23.94 -1.95 23.77
CA ALA A 140 -23.42 -0.88 24.62
C ALA A 140 -21.91 -1.02 24.92
N ALA A 141 -21.39 -2.25 24.96
CA ALA A 141 -19.97 -2.58 25.15
C ALA A 141 -19.19 -2.67 23.83
N ASN A 142 -19.85 -2.55 22.67
CA ASN A 142 -19.20 -2.62 21.37
C ASN A 142 -18.35 -1.36 21.13
N PRO A 143 -17.00 -1.48 21.07
CA PRO A 143 -16.13 -0.31 20.89
C PRO A 143 -16.29 0.33 19.51
N GLU A 144 -16.76 -0.42 18.51
CA GLU A 144 -16.97 0.06 17.15
C GLU A 144 -18.32 0.77 16.94
N TRP A 145 -19.19 0.78 17.95
CA TRP A 145 -20.46 1.48 17.91
C TRP A 145 -20.30 2.94 18.33
N LEU A 146 -20.38 3.85 17.36
CA LEU A 146 -20.12 5.27 17.57
C LEU A 146 -21.38 6.02 18.01
N ARG A 147 -21.58 6.15 19.32
CA ARG A 147 -22.71 6.91 19.90
C ARG A 147 -22.92 8.30 19.29
N PRO A 148 -21.89 9.10 18.95
CA PRO A 148 -22.07 10.42 18.31
C PRO A 148 -22.75 10.39 16.93
N LEU A 149 -22.92 9.22 16.32
CA LEU A 149 -23.55 9.01 15.02
C LEU A 149 -24.97 8.42 15.11
N VAL A 150 -25.50 8.14 16.31
CA VAL A 150 -26.88 7.68 16.47
C VAL A 150 -27.85 8.75 15.95
N GLY A 151 -28.81 8.34 15.11
CA GLY A 151 -29.75 9.19 14.41
C GLY A 151 -29.24 9.78 13.09
N VAL A 152 -27.97 9.58 12.74
CA VAL A 152 -27.38 10.08 11.50
C VAL A 152 -27.70 9.13 10.34
N LYS A 153 -28.34 9.65 9.30
CA LYS A 153 -28.62 8.91 8.06
C LYS A 153 -27.52 9.18 7.03
N PRO A 154 -26.89 8.14 6.44
CA PRO A 154 -25.91 8.34 5.38
C PRO A 154 -26.49 9.08 4.18
N LYS A 155 -25.73 10.04 3.64
CA LYS A 155 -26.14 10.83 2.47
C LYS A 155 -26.49 9.97 1.25
N SER A 156 -25.78 8.86 1.04
CA SER A 156 -26.03 7.92 -0.05
C SER A 156 -27.28 7.06 0.15
N GLY A 157 -27.92 7.13 1.33
CA GLY A 157 -29.04 6.26 1.71
C GLY A 157 -28.62 4.88 2.24
N HIS A 158 -27.33 4.55 2.23
CA HIS A 158 -26.81 3.25 2.66
C HIS A 158 -25.63 3.39 3.61
N PHE A 159 -25.49 2.48 4.56
CA PHE A 159 -24.32 2.40 5.44
C PHE A 159 -23.19 1.60 4.77
N LEU A 160 -23.52 0.50 4.10
CA LEU A 160 -22.53 -0.44 3.55
C LEU A 160 -22.43 -0.29 2.03
N HIS A 161 -21.20 -0.19 1.51
CA HIS A 161 -20.93 -0.08 0.08
C HIS A 161 -19.83 -1.01 -0.41
N PHE A 162 -18.84 -1.34 0.42
CA PHE A 162 -17.75 -2.23 0.07
C PHE A 162 -17.43 -3.12 1.28
N ILE A 163 -17.84 -4.38 1.22
CA ILE A 163 -17.72 -5.33 2.33
C ILE A 163 -16.99 -6.58 1.88
N ALA A 164 -16.51 -7.37 2.83
CA ALA A 164 -15.98 -8.69 2.55
C ALA A 164 -16.50 -9.72 3.55
N PHE A 165 -16.55 -10.98 3.11
CA PHE A 165 -16.87 -12.11 3.96
C PHE A 165 -15.72 -13.10 3.90
N ASP A 166 -15.28 -13.55 5.08
CA ASP A 166 -14.39 -14.70 5.19
C ASP A 166 -15.27 -15.94 5.30
N ILE A 167 -15.15 -16.87 4.37
CA ILE A 167 -15.91 -18.11 4.30
C ILE A 167 -14.98 -19.31 4.29
N GLY A 168 -15.49 -20.46 4.70
CA GLY A 168 -14.79 -21.73 4.60
C GLY A 168 -15.78 -22.87 4.50
N ARG A 169 -15.36 -23.99 3.91
CA ARG A 169 -16.19 -25.17 3.82
C ARG A 169 -15.97 -26.04 5.06
N GLY A 170 -17.06 -26.43 5.71
CA GLY A 170 -17.04 -27.30 6.87
C GLY A 170 -16.73 -28.76 6.53
N PRO A 171 -16.55 -29.63 7.55
CA PRO A 171 -16.43 -31.07 7.37
C PRO A 171 -17.63 -31.73 6.69
N ASP A 172 -18.81 -31.12 6.80
CA ASP A 172 -20.06 -31.56 6.15
C ASP A 172 -20.12 -31.22 4.64
N GLY A 173 -19.13 -30.49 4.13
CA GLY A 173 -19.06 -30.06 2.74
C GLY A 173 -19.84 -28.77 2.43
N ASN A 174 -20.48 -28.15 3.42
CA ASN A 174 -21.23 -26.91 3.25
C ASN A 174 -20.36 -25.68 3.51
N TRP A 175 -20.66 -24.57 2.83
CA TRP A 175 -20.00 -23.29 3.07
C TRP A 175 -20.58 -22.60 4.29
N TRP A 176 -19.71 -22.04 5.12
CA TRP A 176 -20.06 -21.26 6.29
C TRP A 176 -19.39 -19.90 6.27
N VAL A 177 -20.10 -18.89 6.77
CA VAL A 177 -19.49 -17.58 7.06
C VAL A 177 -18.69 -17.67 8.36
N LEU A 178 -17.41 -17.35 8.27
CA LEU A 178 -16.45 -17.34 9.37
C LEU A 178 -16.35 -15.95 10.00
N GLY A 179 -16.53 -14.90 9.21
CA GLY A 179 -16.57 -13.53 9.72
C GLY A 179 -16.99 -12.50 8.68
N ASP A 180 -17.53 -11.39 9.18
CA ASP A 180 -18.00 -10.25 8.40
C ASP A 180 -16.97 -9.12 8.45
N ARG A 181 -16.76 -8.43 7.32
CA ARG A 181 -15.85 -7.28 7.20
C ARG A 181 -16.56 -6.10 6.58
N THR A 182 -17.02 -5.19 7.42
CA THR A 182 -17.88 -4.04 7.09
C THR A 182 -17.22 -2.70 7.40
N GLN A 183 -16.09 -2.67 8.09
CA GLN A 183 -15.37 -1.47 8.49
C GLN A 183 -14.54 -0.92 7.33
N ALA A 184 -13.36 -1.51 7.09
CA ALA A 184 -12.44 -1.13 6.03
C ALA A 184 -11.75 -2.39 5.45
N PRO A 185 -12.50 -3.31 4.80
CA PRO A 185 -11.96 -4.60 4.39
C PRO A 185 -10.79 -4.49 3.40
N SER A 186 -9.65 -5.09 3.78
CA SER A 186 -8.47 -5.25 2.92
C SER A 186 -8.41 -6.61 2.21
N GLY A 187 -7.67 -6.63 1.10
CA GLY A 187 -7.32 -7.80 0.32
C GLY A 187 -7.79 -7.80 -1.14
N SER A 188 -8.58 -6.82 -1.57
CA SER A 188 -9.15 -6.75 -2.92
C SER A 188 -8.11 -6.43 -3.99
N GLY A 189 -7.19 -5.51 -3.71
CA GLY A 189 -6.06 -5.23 -4.61
C GLY A 189 -5.06 -6.38 -4.61
N PHE A 190 -4.89 -7.07 -3.48
CA PHE A 190 -4.09 -8.28 -3.41
C PHE A 190 -4.70 -9.45 -4.20
N ALA A 191 -6.02 -9.60 -4.22
CA ALA A 191 -6.69 -10.57 -5.09
C ALA A 191 -6.40 -10.30 -6.57
N LEU A 192 -6.38 -9.03 -6.98
CA LEU A 192 -6.04 -8.63 -8.35
C LEU A 192 -4.58 -8.93 -8.70
N GLU A 193 -3.62 -8.58 -7.82
CA GLU A 193 -2.20 -8.87 -8.03
C GLU A 193 -1.90 -10.38 -8.02
N THR A 194 -2.56 -11.13 -7.14
CA THR A 194 -2.46 -12.60 -7.10
C THR A 194 -2.99 -13.21 -8.40
N ARG A 195 -4.11 -12.70 -8.94
CA ARG A 195 -4.61 -13.08 -10.27
C ARG A 195 -3.63 -12.80 -11.39
N MET A 196 -2.98 -11.63 -11.37
CA MET A 196 -1.97 -11.28 -12.37
C MET A 196 -0.74 -12.19 -12.28
N ALA A 197 -0.27 -12.50 -11.06
CA ALA A 197 0.85 -13.40 -10.84
C ALA A 197 0.56 -14.81 -11.35
N THR A 198 -0.59 -15.37 -10.99
CA THR A 198 -1.02 -16.70 -11.45
C THR A 198 -1.22 -16.74 -12.97
N ALA A 199 -1.68 -15.64 -13.59
CA ALA A 199 -1.74 -15.50 -15.04
C ALA A 199 -0.36 -15.52 -15.74
N ARG A 200 0.68 -15.02 -15.07
CA ARG A 200 2.07 -15.10 -15.57
C ARG A 200 2.67 -16.48 -15.37
N SER A 201 2.27 -17.18 -14.30
CA SER A 201 2.66 -18.57 -14.08
C SER A 201 2.04 -19.50 -15.13
N PHE A 202 0.72 -19.41 -15.34
CA PHE A 202 -0.02 -20.33 -16.22
C PHE A 202 -0.79 -19.61 -17.33
N SER A 203 -0.07 -18.89 -18.19
CA SER A 203 -0.67 -18.09 -19.26
C SER A 203 -1.47 -18.92 -20.28
N SER A 204 -1.00 -20.13 -20.62
CA SER A 204 -1.72 -21.05 -21.52
C SER A 204 -3.03 -21.53 -20.89
N LEU A 205 -2.96 -21.95 -19.65
CA LEU A 205 -4.06 -22.52 -18.88
C LEU A 205 -5.20 -21.53 -18.64
N MET A 206 -4.87 -20.28 -18.31
CA MET A 206 -5.90 -19.26 -18.05
C MET A 206 -6.77 -18.96 -19.26
N ASN A 207 -6.23 -19.11 -20.48
CA ASN A 207 -6.99 -18.89 -21.71
C ASN A 207 -7.97 -20.04 -21.99
N HIS A 208 -7.65 -21.28 -21.58
CA HIS A 208 -8.51 -22.45 -21.79
C HIS A 208 -9.53 -22.65 -20.66
N ALA A 209 -9.19 -22.24 -19.43
CA ALA A 209 -10.02 -22.49 -18.24
C ALA A 209 -11.22 -21.52 -18.08
N ASN A 210 -11.45 -20.59 -19.03
CA ASN A 210 -12.53 -19.59 -18.99
C ASN A 210 -12.67 -18.93 -17.60
N VAL A 211 -11.55 -18.47 -17.03
CA VAL A 211 -11.53 -17.88 -15.69
C VAL A 211 -12.22 -16.52 -15.72
N ALA A 212 -13.21 -16.32 -14.84
CA ALA A 212 -13.95 -15.07 -14.71
C ALA A 212 -13.02 -13.88 -14.44
N ARG A 213 -13.19 -12.77 -15.16
CA ARG A 213 -12.35 -11.57 -14.99
C ARG A 213 -12.81 -10.71 -13.81
N LEU A 214 -11.85 -10.24 -13.01
CA LEU A 214 -12.12 -9.36 -11.87
C LEU A 214 -12.39 -7.89 -12.27
N ALA A 215 -11.98 -7.48 -13.47
CA ALA A 215 -12.06 -6.08 -13.91
C ALA A 215 -13.49 -5.52 -13.93
N GLY A 216 -14.49 -6.34 -14.25
CA GLY A 216 -15.90 -5.93 -14.28
C GLY A 216 -16.42 -5.48 -12.91
N PHE A 217 -16.02 -6.17 -11.83
CA PHE A 217 -16.36 -5.80 -10.45
C PHE A 217 -15.80 -4.43 -10.08
N PHE A 218 -14.51 -4.19 -10.34
CA PHE A 218 -13.87 -2.91 -10.04
C PHE A 218 -14.41 -1.75 -10.88
N ARG A 219 -14.75 -2.01 -12.16
CA ARG A 219 -15.42 -1.03 -13.02
C ARG A 219 -16.77 -0.62 -12.42
N GLN A 220 -17.62 -1.59 -12.09
CA GLN A 220 -18.94 -1.32 -11.48
C GLN A 220 -18.81 -0.54 -10.17
N PHE A 221 -17.85 -0.91 -9.31
CA PHE A 221 -17.61 -0.19 -8.07
C PHE A 221 -17.12 1.24 -8.30
N ARG A 222 -16.15 1.44 -9.20
CA ARG A 222 -15.68 2.79 -9.59
C ARG A 222 -16.82 3.65 -10.08
N ASP A 223 -17.62 3.12 -11.01
CA ASP A 223 -18.72 3.87 -11.63
C ASP A 223 -19.81 4.18 -10.60
N SER A 224 -20.04 3.30 -9.62
CA SER A 224 -20.94 3.54 -8.48
C SER A 224 -20.44 4.68 -7.59
N LEU A 225 -19.15 4.71 -7.24
CA LEU A 225 -18.57 5.82 -6.47
C LEU A 225 -18.57 7.14 -7.23
N LEU A 226 -18.31 7.11 -8.54
CA LEU A 226 -18.40 8.29 -9.41
C LEU A 226 -19.84 8.80 -9.52
N GLY A 227 -20.84 7.91 -9.53
CA GLY A 227 -22.26 8.26 -9.53
C GLY A 227 -22.76 8.91 -8.24
N LEU A 228 -22.04 8.73 -7.12
CA LEU A 228 -22.34 9.37 -5.84
C LEU A 228 -21.79 10.81 -5.72
N ARG A 229 -21.02 11.28 -6.71
CA ARG A 229 -20.45 12.64 -6.70
C ARG A 229 -21.52 13.71 -6.95
N GLU A 230 -21.32 14.88 -6.35
CA GLU A 230 -22.06 16.08 -6.74
C GLU A 230 -21.56 16.61 -8.10
N GLN A 231 -22.43 17.29 -8.86
CA GLN A 231 -22.08 17.85 -10.17
C GLN A 231 -21.23 19.13 -10.12
N ASP A 232 -20.74 19.52 -8.94
CA ASP A 232 -20.04 20.77 -8.65
C ASP A 232 -18.51 20.69 -8.80
N GLY A 233 -17.99 19.62 -9.43
CA GLY A 233 -16.55 19.39 -9.55
C GLY A 233 -15.91 18.76 -8.30
N SER A 234 -16.68 18.40 -7.28
CA SER A 234 -16.23 17.63 -6.11
C SER A 234 -15.63 16.28 -6.46
N ARG A 235 -14.68 15.79 -5.65
CA ARG A 235 -13.85 14.62 -5.98
C ARG A 235 -14.22 13.37 -5.19
N VAL A 236 -13.85 12.22 -5.74
CA VAL A 236 -13.77 10.93 -5.03
C VAL A 236 -12.33 10.75 -4.57
N ALA A 237 -12.15 10.41 -3.30
CA ALA A 237 -10.83 10.13 -2.72
C ALA A 237 -10.85 8.85 -1.87
N ILE A 238 -9.66 8.26 -1.70
CA ILE A 238 -9.40 7.15 -0.79
C ILE A 238 -8.61 7.69 0.39
N LEU A 239 -9.17 7.63 1.60
CA LEU A 239 -8.47 7.98 2.84
C LEU A 239 -7.61 6.80 3.29
N THR A 240 -6.31 7.02 3.42
CA THR A 240 -5.35 6.02 3.89
C THR A 240 -4.70 6.46 5.21
N PRO A 241 -4.39 5.52 6.12
CA PRO A 241 -3.58 5.81 7.31
C PRO A 241 -2.11 6.12 6.97
N GLY A 242 -1.70 5.84 5.73
CA GLY A 242 -0.35 6.11 5.24
C GLY A 242 0.57 4.88 5.24
N PRO A 243 1.85 5.08 4.87
CA PRO A 243 2.79 4.00 4.52
C PRO A 243 3.27 3.11 5.65
N LEU A 244 3.01 3.50 6.90
CA LEU A 244 3.31 2.65 8.05
C LEU A 244 2.27 1.54 8.24
N ASN A 245 1.13 1.58 7.54
CA ASN A 245 0.12 0.52 7.58
C ASN A 245 0.50 -0.68 6.70
N ASP A 246 0.11 -1.88 7.12
CA ASP A 246 0.42 -3.15 6.46
C ASP A 246 -0.25 -3.36 5.10
N THR A 247 -1.39 -2.71 4.87
CA THR A 247 -2.12 -2.78 3.60
C THR A 247 -1.99 -1.51 2.77
N TYR A 248 -1.03 -0.62 3.08
CA TYR A 248 -0.82 0.62 2.32
C TYR A 248 -0.54 0.39 0.83
N TYR A 249 0.21 -0.67 0.50
CA TYR A 249 0.46 -1.05 -0.90
C TYR A 249 -0.86 -1.21 -1.66
N GLU A 250 -1.83 -1.93 -1.09
CA GLU A 250 -3.15 -2.13 -1.68
C GLU A 250 -3.87 -0.79 -1.89
N HIS A 251 -3.79 0.13 -0.92
CA HIS A 251 -4.47 1.43 -1.01
C HIS A 251 -3.93 2.25 -2.19
N ALA A 252 -2.61 2.34 -2.32
CA ALA A 252 -1.95 3.04 -3.43
C ALA A 252 -2.21 2.37 -4.78
N TYR A 253 -2.18 1.04 -4.80
CA TYR A 253 -2.47 0.25 -5.99
C TYR A 253 -3.90 0.45 -6.50
N ILE A 254 -4.89 0.33 -5.62
CA ILE A 254 -6.31 0.52 -5.97
C ILE A 254 -6.58 1.96 -6.37
N ALA A 255 -6.00 2.95 -5.68
CA ALA A 255 -6.14 4.36 -6.07
C ALA A 255 -5.69 4.58 -7.52
N ARG A 256 -4.52 4.04 -7.90
CA ARG A 256 -4.01 4.08 -9.27
C ARG A 256 -4.88 3.30 -10.25
N TYR A 257 -5.34 2.10 -9.87
CA TYR A 257 -6.16 1.23 -10.72
C TYR A 257 -7.54 1.82 -11.04
N LEU A 258 -8.18 2.47 -10.05
CA LEU A 258 -9.50 3.10 -10.22
C LEU A 258 -9.43 4.57 -10.68
N GLY A 259 -8.26 5.20 -10.57
CA GLY A 259 -8.07 6.61 -10.92
C GLY A 259 -8.58 7.59 -9.86
N PHE A 260 -8.57 7.20 -8.58
CA PHE A 260 -8.96 8.06 -7.47
C PHE A 260 -7.76 8.70 -6.78
N MET A 261 -8.01 9.81 -6.08
CA MET A 261 -6.99 10.47 -5.28
C MET A 261 -6.74 9.68 -4.00
N LEU A 262 -5.49 9.38 -3.69
CA LEU A 262 -5.09 8.87 -2.38
C LEU A 262 -4.78 10.07 -1.47
N VAL A 263 -5.43 10.13 -0.30
CA VAL A 263 -5.28 11.24 0.67
C VAL A 263 -5.03 10.69 2.07
N GLN A 264 -4.26 11.42 2.88
CA GLN A 264 -4.10 11.19 4.30
C GLN A 264 -4.96 12.18 5.11
N GLY A 265 -5.13 11.96 6.41
CA GLY A 265 -5.87 12.88 7.28
C GLY A 265 -5.35 14.32 7.22
N SER A 266 -4.03 14.49 7.12
CA SER A 266 -3.36 15.80 6.96
C SER A 266 -3.72 16.55 5.68
N ASP A 267 -4.11 15.82 4.62
CA ASP A 267 -4.57 16.43 3.36
C ASP A 267 -6.02 16.93 3.46
N LEU A 268 -6.76 16.55 4.50
CA LEU A 268 -8.17 16.85 4.66
C LEU A 268 -8.41 17.97 5.67
N ALA A 269 -9.44 18.77 5.42
CA ALA A 269 -9.89 19.81 6.34
C ALA A 269 -11.39 20.02 6.18
N VAL A 270 -12.09 20.32 7.27
CA VAL A 270 -13.49 20.74 7.21
C VAL A 270 -13.55 22.27 7.21
N ARG A 271 -14.19 22.86 6.20
CA ARG A 271 -14.39 24.31 6.08
C ARG A 271 -15.86 24.60 5.76
N ASN A 272 -16.49 25.47 6.54
CA ASN A 272 -17.91 25.81 6.41
C ASN A 272 -18.81 24.56 6.36
N GLY A 273 -18.50 23.57 7.20
CA GLY A 273 -19.25 22.30 7.28
C GLY A 273 -19.07 21.36 6.08
N LYS A 274 -18.17 21.67 5.13
CA LYS A 274 -17.84 20.80 4.00
C LYS A 274 -16.45 20.18 4.15
N LEU A 275 -16.32 18.91 3.78
CA LEU A 275 -15.04 18.23 3.66
C LEU A 275 -14.28 18.72 2.43
N MET A 276 -13.05 19.18 2.65
CA MET A 276 -12.16 19.70 1.62
C MET A 276 -10.85 18.91 1.64
N VAL A 277 -10.22 18.80 0.47
CA VAL A 277 -8.83 18.37 0.33
C VAL A 277 -7.95 19.60 0.08
N ARG A 278 -6.82 19.68 0.79
CA ARG A 278 -5.74 20.63 0.56
C ARG A 278 -4.96 20.20 -0.67
N THR A 279 -5.04 21.00 -1.72
CA THR A 279 -4.17 20.83 -2.88
C THR A 279 -3.24 22.03 -3.01
N VAL A 280 -2.19 21.88 -3.80
CA VAL A 280 -1.29 22.99 -4.15
C VAL A 280 -2.01 24.14 -4.88
N GLY A 281 -3.22 23.90 -5.39
CA GLY A 281 -4.10 24.92 -5.98
C GLY A 281 -5.23 25.38 -5.05
N GLY A 282 -5.08 25.18 -3.74
CA GLY A 282 -6.05 25.56 -2.73
C GLY A 282 -7.01 24.43 -2.32
N LEU A 283 -8.02 24.78 -1.52
CA LEU A 283 -9.00 23.81 -1.03
C LEU A 283 -9.97 23.39 -2.15
N LYS A 284 -10.17 22.08 -2.31
CA LYS A 284 -11.15 21.51 -3.24
C LYS A 284 -12.14 20.60 -2.50
N PRO A 285 -13.44 20.62 -2.84
CA PRO A 285 -14.43 19.81 -2.14
C PRO A 285 -14.27 18.31 -2.44
N VAL A 286 -14.52 17.48 -1.41
CA VAL A 286 -14.58 16.02 -1.51
C VAL A 286 -16.01 15.58 -1.22
N SER A 287 -16.69 14.98 -2.20
CA SER A 287 -18.07 14.52 -2.06
C SER A 287 -18.18 13.05 -1.68
N VAL A 288 -17.17 12.24 -2.01
CA VAL A 288 -17.13 10.81 -1.69
C VAL A 288 -15.75 10.45 -1.15
N LEU A 289 -15.70 9.88 0.06
CA LEU A 289 -14.47 9.44 0.71
C LEU A 289 -14.54 7.95 1.02
N TRP A 290 -13.78 7.14 0.29
CA TRP A 290 -13.59 5.73 0.61
C TRP A 290 -12.53 5.58 1.69
N ARG A 291 -12.93 5.22 2.91
CA ARG A 291 -12.00 5.09 4.04
C ARG A 291 -11.30 3.72 4.07
N ARG A 292 -10.01 3.78 4.38
CA ARG A 292 -9.16 2.64 4.78
C ARG A 292 -8.64 2.80 6.21
N VAL A 293 -9.33 3.65 6.97
CA VAL A 293 -9.05 4.02 8.36
C VAL A 293 -10.26 3.62 9.18
N ASP A 294 -10.03 3.11 10.37
CA ASP A 294 -11.07 2.69 11.32
C ASP A 294 -11.89 3.88 11.83
N SER A 295 -13.14 3.62 12.22
CA SER A 295 -14.13 4.70 12.38
C SER A 295 -13.78 5.64 13.53
N GLU A 296 -13.25 5.13 14.64
CA GLU A 296 -12.82 5.95 15.78
C GLU A 296 -11.70 6.95 15.42
N TRP A 297 -10.90 6.64 14.39
CA TRP A 297 -9.72 7.43 14.02
C TRP A 297 -10.02 8.53 12.99
N ILE A 298 -11.26 8.67 12.50
CA ILE A 298 -11.56 9.63 11.42
C ILE A 298 -11.67 11.10 11.89
N ASP A 299 -11.86 11.33 13.19
CA ASP A 299 -12.07 12.68 13.72
C ASP A 299 -11.50 12.84 15.14
N PRO A 300 -10.41 13.61 15.31
CA PRO A 300 -9.84 13.88 16.61
C PRO A 300 -10.65 14.83 17.50
N LEU A 301 -11.68 15.50 16.98
CA LEU A 301 -12.47 16.44 17.77
C LEU A 301 -13.63 15.76 18.52
N GLU A 302 -14.29 14.79 17.89
CA GLU A 302 -15.52 14.16 18.41
C GLU A 302 -15.34 12.68 18.79
N LEU A 303 -14.29 12.00 18.32
CA LEU A 303 -14.11 10.54 18.49
C LEU A 303 -12.86 10.21 19.32
N ASN A 304 -11.66 10.28 18.72
CA ASN A 304 -10.40 9.93 19.37
C ASN A 304 -9.37 11.07 19.21
N ASP A 305 -9.10 11.79 20.30
CA ASP A 305 -8.23 12.97 20.36
C ASP A 305 -6.75 12.69 20.07
N GLU A 306 -6.30 11.45 20.25
CA GLU A 306 -4.98 10.98 19.85
C GLU A 306 -4.87 10.78 18.33
N SER A 307 -5.98 10.78 17.59
CA SER A 307 -5.96 10.52 16.16
C SER A 307 -5.13 11.52 15.38
N ARG A 308 -4.34 10.96 14.46
CA ARG A 308 -3.59 11.66 13.40
C ARG A 308 -3.96 11.16 12.00
N LEU A 309 -4.94 10.26 11.89
CA LEU A 309 -5.31 9.58 10.65
C LEU A 309 -6.51 10.23 9.96
N GLY A 310 -7.34 10.95 10.73
CA GLY A 310 -8.52 11.66 10.30
C GLY A 310 -8.34 13.17 10.16
N ALA A 311 -9.45 13.90 10.09
CA ALA A 311 -9.47 15.36 10.07
C ALA A 311 -10.51 15.91 11.06
N ALA A 312 -10.13 16.96 11.79
CA ALA A 312 -11.00 17.57 12.79
C ALA A 312 -12.32 18.07 12.18
N GLY A 313 -13.44 17.71 12.81
CA GLY A 313 -14.79 18.10 12.40
C GLY A 313 -15.40 17.24 11.29
N MET A 314 -14.73 16.14 10.91
CA MET A 314 -15.24 15.21 9.90
C MET A 314 -16.57 14.56 10.33
N THR A 315 -16.74 14.26 11.62
CA THR A 315 -17.99 13.71 12.19
C THR A 315 -19.14 14.71 12.05
N GLY A 316 -18.90 15.99 12.39
CA GLY A 316 -19.87 17.06 12.16
C GLY A 316 -20.24 17.25 10.69
N ALA A 317 -19.28 17.14 9.77
CA ALA A 317 -19.52 17.21 8.32
C ALA A 317 -20.31 15.99 7.78
N LEU A 318 -20.11 14.80 8.35
CA LEU A 318 -20.93 13.62 8.06
C LEU A 318 -22.37 13.82 8.55
N ARG A 319 -22.52 14.30 9.79
CA ARG A 319 -23.83 14.56 10.42
C ARG A 319 -24.66 15.57 9.64
N SER A 320 -24.02 16.56 9.02
CA SER A 320 -24.71 17.56 8.17
C SER A 320 -24.99 17.06 6.74
N GLY A 321 -24.57 15.84 6.38
CA GLY A 321 -24.74 15.30 5.03
C GLY A 321 -23.86 16.00 3.99
N SER A 322 -22.71 16.55 4.38
CA SER A 322 -21.85 17.28 3.44
C SER A 322 -21.18 16.37 2.41
N PHE A 323 -20.87 15.14 2.78
CA PHE A 323 -20.21 14.15 1.91
C PHE A 323 -20.66 12.73 2.26
N THR A 324 -20.37 11.79 1.36
CA THR A 324 -20.60 10.35 1.56
C THR A 324 -19.30 9.67 1.97
N MET A 325 -19.32 8.93 3.08
CA MET A 325 -18.22 8.06 3.49
C MET A 325 -18.53 6.61 3.15
N VAL A 326 -17.54 5.93 2.57
CA VAL A 326 -17.64 4.55 2.13
C VAL A 326 -16.62 3.72 2.91
N ASN A 327 -16.99 2.71 3.70
CA ASN A 327 -18.32 2.54 4.29
C ASN A 327 -18.60 3.62 5.32
N ALA A 328 -19.87 3.80 5.70
CA ALA A 328 -20.26 4.76 6.73
C ALA A 328 -19.45 4.58 8.02
N ALA A 329 -19.18 5.68 8.71
CA ALA A 329 -18.54 5.64 10.01
C ALA A 329 -19.42 4.86 11.00
N GLY A 330 -18.79 4.00 11.81
CA GLY A 330 -19.48 3.13 12.75
C GLY A 330 -19.90 1.78 12.17
N SER A 331 -19.54 1.48 10.92
CA SER A 331 -19.82 0.18 10.29
C SER A 331 -19.05 -1.00 10.89
N GLY A 332 -18.04 -0.72 11.71
CA GLY A 332 -17.33 -1.72 12.52
C GLY A 332 -18.19 -2.43 13.55
N ALA A 333 -19.31 -1.80 13.97
CA ALA A 333 -20.21 -2.37 14.97
C ALA A 333 -20.75 -3.76 14.57
N LEU A 334 -20.72 -4.11 13.28
CA LEU A 334 -21.13 -5.40 12.76
C LEU A 334 -20.03 -6.47 12.80
N GLU A 335 -18.76 -6.13 13.05
CA GLU A 335 -17.63 -7.06 12.98
C GLU A 335 -17.33 -7.80 14.29
N ILE A 336 -18.00 -7.45 15.40
CA ILE A 336 -17.75 -8.11 16.68
C ILE A 336 -18.17 -9.58 16.63
N ARG A 337 -17.34 -10.47 17.18
CA ARG A 337 -17.61 -11.91 17.20
C ARG A 337 -18.93 -12.27 17.91
N ALA A 338 -19.29 -11.54 18.96
CA ALA A 338 -20.53 -11.78 19.70
C ALA A 338 -21.77 -11.69 18.80
N LEU A 339 -21.76 -10.80 17.81
CA LEU A 339 -22.92 -10.59 16.93
C LEU A 339 -23.28 -11.88 16.16
N MET A 340 -22.29 -12.71 15.82
CA MET A 340 -22.50 -13.98 15.10
C MET A 340 -23.38 -14.98 15.86
N ALA A 341 -23.43 -14.90 17.21
CA ALA A 341 -24.35 -15.71 18.01
C ALA A 341 -25.82 -15.31 17.78
N PHE A 342 -26.07 -14.04 17.43
CA PHE A 342 -27.41 -13.47 17.30
C PHE A 342 -27.89 -13.39 15.85
N ILE A 343 -26.99 -13.43 14.85
CA ILE A 343 -27.35 -13.34 13.42
C ILE A 343 -28.46 -14.33 13.02
N PRO A 344 -28.48 -15.62 13.43
CA PRO A 344 -29.56 -16.53 13.07
C PRO A 344 -30.94 -16.06 13.57
N LYS A 345 -31.01 -15.58 14.82
CA LYS A 345 -32.25 -15.05 15.43
C LYS A 345 -32.67 -13.74 14.76
N ILE A 346 -31.70 -12.86 14.48
CA ILE A 346 -31.92 -11.59 13.77
C ILE A 346 -32.45 -11.83 12.35
N ALA A 347 -31.86 -12.78 11.61
CA ALA A 347 -32.31 -13.14 10.26
C ALA A 347 -33.77 -13.62 10.28
N GLN A 348 -34.11 -14.53 11.21
CA GLN A 348 -35.47 -15.02 11.35
C GLN A 348 -36.46 -13.90 11.69
N HIS A 349 -36.07 -12.94 12.53
CA HIS A 349 -36.91 -11.82 12.91
C HIS A 349 -37.11 -10.81 11.77
N LEU A 350 -36.05 -10.38 11.10
CA LEU A 350 -36.10 -9.33 10.07
C LEU A 350 -36.60 -9.85 8.71
N THR A 351 -36.28 -11.10 8.37
CA THR A 351 -36.55 -11.66 7.03
C THR A 351 -37.57 -12.80 7.03
N GLY A 352 -37.96 -13.30 8.20
CA GLY A 352 -38.91 -14.42 8.35
C GLY A 352 -38.32 -15.80 8.03
N LYS A 353 -37.04 -15.89 7.67
CA LYS A 353 -36.37 -17.15 7.30
C LYS A 353 -34.90 -17.18 7.77
N PRO A 354 -34.30 -18.38 7.90
CA PRO A 354 -32.85 -18.47 8.13
C PRO A 354 -32.07 -18.04 6.88
N LEU A 355 -30.81 -17.62 7.10
CA LEU A 355 -29.87 -17.32 6.00
C LEU A 355 -29.55 -18.59 5.19
N SER A 356 -29.38 -18.41 3.88
CA SER A 356 -29.05 -19.49 2.95
C SER A 356 -27.67 -20.11 3.23
N MET A 357 -26.71 -19.28 3.65
CA MET A 357 -25.40 -19.71 4.15
C MET A 357 -25.32 -19.42 5.65
N PRO A 358 -25.21 -20.44 6.52
CA PRO A 358 -25.10 -20.23 7.95
C PRO A 358 -23.71 -19.69 8.31
N ASN A 359 -23.58 -19.12 9.50
CA ASN A 359 -22.27 -18.83 10.09
C ASN A 359 -21.78 -20.01 10.94
N ILE A 360 -20.48 -20.03 11.22
CA ILE A 360 -19.89 -20.95 12.21
C ILE A 360 -20.68 -20.90 13.53
N ALA A 361 -20.90 -22.07 14.14
CA ALA A 361 -21.65 -22.16 15.37
C ALA A 361 -20.96 -21.34 16.47
N THR A 362 -21.71 -20.40 17.04
CA THR A 362 -21.19 -19.35 17.92
C THR A 362 -22.13 -19.12 19.09
N TRP A 363 -21.58 -19.03 20.30
CA TRP A 363 -22.31 -18.85 21.57
C TRP A 363 -21.72 -17.69 22.35
N TRP A 364 -22.54 -16.69 22.70
CA TRP A 364 -22.14 -15.63 23.61
C TRP A 364 -22.28 -16.12 25.06
N CYS A 365 -21.19 -16.05 25.84
CA CYS A 365 -21.13 -16.67 27.17
C CYS A 365 -21.79 -15.84 28.27
N GLY A 366 -22.45 -14.72 27.93
CA GLY A 366 -23.26 -13.94 28.87
C GLY A 366 -24.65 -14.53 29.14
N GLY A 367 -25.10 -15.48 28.32
CA GLY A 367 -26.33 -16.24 28.55
C GLY A 367 -26.05 -17.52 29.37
N ASN A 368 -26.86 -17.81 30.39
CA ASN A 368 -26.64 -18.97 31.27
C ASN A 368 -26.69 -20.30 30.49
N ALA A 369 -27.63 -20.45 29.55
CA ALA A 369 -27.78 -21.68 28.77
C ALA A 369 -26.59 -21.90 27.81
N GLU A 370 -26.15 -20.83 27.16
CA GLU A 370 -24.98 -20.81 26.29
C GLU A 370 -23.70 -21.13 27.08
N LEU A 371 -23.53 -20.49 28.25
CA LEU A 371 -22.40 -20.70 29.15
C LEU A 371 -22.31 -22.16 29.62
N ASP A 372 -23.42 -22.75 30.05
CA ASP A 372 -23.48 -24.15 30.49
C ASP A 372 -23.16 -25.11 29.35
N TYR A 373 -23.68 -24.84 28.15
CA TYR A 373 -23.34 -25.61 26.95
C TYR A 373 -21.84 -25.52 26.63
N VAL A 374 -21.24 -24.33 26.67
CA VAL A 374 -19.81 -24.13 26.40
C VAL A 374 -18.96 -24.88 27.43
N LYS A 375 -19.28 -24.78 28.73
CA LYS A 375 -18.59 -25.50 29.80
C LYS A 375 -18.65 -27.01 29.63
N ALA A 376 -19.82 -27.55 29.27
CA ALA A 376 -19.99 -28.99 29.01
C ALA A 376 -19.19 -29.48 27.79
N ASN A 377 -18.70 -28.56 26.95
CA ASN A 377 -18.13 -28.86 25.63
C ASN A 377 -16.76 -28.23 25.39
N LEU A 378 -16.04 -27.83 26.45
CA LEU A 378 -14.81 -27.05 26.34
C LEU A 378 -13.77 -27.64 25.38
N SER A 379 -13.66 -28.97 25.32
CA SER A 379 -12.69 -29.67 24.45
C SER A 379 -12.89 -29.43 22.95
N ARG A 380 -14.09 -28.99 22.53
CA ARG A 380 -14.42 -28.67 21.13
C ARG A 380 -14.63 -27.18 20.86
N MET A 381 -14.33 -26.32 21.83
CA MET A 381 -14.58 -24.89 21.73
C MET A 381 -13.29 -24.09 21.53
N LEU A 382 -13.39 -23.07 20.69
CA LEU A 382 -12.52 -21.90 20.69
C LEU A 382 -13.23 -20.80 21.48
N ILE A 383 -12.63 -20.27 22.54
CA ILE A 383 -13.19 -19.16 23.32
C ILE A 383 -12.25 -17.96 23.23
N ASP A 384 -12.79 -16.79 22.91
CA ASP A 384 -12.04 -15.53 22.85
C ASP A 384 -12.96 -14.36 23.25
N ARG A 385 -12.44 -13.13 23.17
CA ARG A 385 -13.19 -11.91 23.51
C ARG A 385 -14.38 -11.69 22.57
N ALA A 386 -15.55 -11.49 23.17
CA ALA A 386 -16.83 -11.22 22.51
C ALA A 386 -16.77 -10.00 21.58
N MET A 387 -16.11 -8.93 22.03
CA MET A 387 -15.99 -7.67 21.29
C MET A 387 -14.82 -7.62 20.29
N SER A 388 -14.10 -8.73 20.07
CA SER A 388 -13.00 -8.73 19.10
C SER A 388 -13.54 -8.68 17.67
N THR A 389 -12.92 -7.86 16.84
CA THR A 389 -13.12 -7.80 15.38
C THR A 389 -12.08 -8.64 14.63
N ARG A 390 -11.16 -9.32 15.32
CA ARG A 390 -10.11 -10.14 14.66
C ARG A 390 -10.69 -11.36 13.96
N LEU A 391 -9.98 -11.80 12.91
CA LEU A 391 -10.32 -13.01 12.16
C LEU A 391 -10.42 -14.22 13.10
N PRO A 392 -11.33 -15.18 12.83
CA PRO A 392 -11.51 -16.37 13.66
C PRO A 392 -10.20 -17.05 14.03
N PHE A 393 -9.27 -17.19 13.09
CA PHE A 393 -7.96 -17.85 13.22
C PHE A 393 -6.83 -16.95 13.78
N ASP A 394 -7.10 -15.65 13.94
CA ASP A 394 -6.17 -14.71 14.58
C ASP A 394 -6.57 -14.50 16.05
N HIS A 395 -6.19 -15.48 16.86
CA HIS A 395 -6.57 -15.56 18.26
C HIS A 395 -5.80 -14.60 19.15
N SER A 396 -6.49 -14.06 20.16
CA SER A 396 -5.86 -13.28 21.22
C SER A 396 -4.85 -14.10 22.02
N PRO A 397 -3.91 -13.46 22.74
CA PRO A 397 -3.05 -14.16 23.69
C PRO A 397 -3.82 -14.91 24.78
N GLN A 398 -5.05 -14.49 25.08
CA GLN A 398 -5.93 -15.04 26.12
C GLN A 398 -6.95 -16.05 25.56
N ALA A 399 -6.89 -16.38 24.28
CA ALA A 399 -7.83 -17.32 23.68
C ALA A 399 -7.63 -18.73 24.26
N ILE A 400 -8.75 -19.43 24.45
CA ILE A 400 -8.80 -20.82 24.89
C ILE A 400 -9.09 -21.68 23.67
N LEU A 401 -8.25 -22.69 23.46
CA LEU A 401 -8.35 -23.66 22.37
C LEU A 401 -8.59 -25.03 23.00
N SER A 402 -9.75 -25.64 22.74
CA SER A 402 -10.08 -26.98 23.20
C SER A 402 -9.89 -27.16 24.72
N GLY A 403 -10.34 -26.17 25.50
CA GLY A 403 -10.27 -26.17 26.97
C GLY A 403 -8.89 -25.88 27.56
N ARG A 404 -7.93 -25.45 26.73
CA ARG A 404 -6.58 -25.04 27.17
C ARG A 404 -6.30 -23.60 26.78
N MET A 405 -5.66 -22.87 27.68
CA MET A 405 -5.01 -21.60 27.37
C MET A 405 -3.88 -21.83 26.37
N ARG A 406 -3.40 -20.74 25.76
CA ARG A 406 -2.34 -20.78 24.75
C ARG A 406 -1.00 -21.33 25.25
N ASP A 407 -0.71 -21.21 26.55
CA ASP A 407 0.47 -21.80 27.21
C ASP A 407 0.30 -23.29 27.55
N GLY A 408 -0.83 -23.89 27.18
CA GLY A 408 -1.16 -25.30 27.42
C GLY A 408 -1.82 -25.57 28.77
N THR A 409 -1.96 -24.58 29.64
CA THR A 409 -2.66 -24.74 30.93
C THR A 409 -4.16 -25.01 30.70
N PRO A 410 -4.77 -26.00 31.39
CA PRO A 410 -6.22 -26.17 31.35
C PRO A 410 -6.92 -24.93 31.87
N VAL A 411 -8.00 -24.50 31.20
CA VAL A 411 -8.80 -23.38 31.69
C VAL A 411 -9.58 -23.80 32.94
N ASP A 412 -9.60 -22.96 33.97
CA ASP A 412 -10.52 -23.09 35.10
C ASP A 412 -11.93 -22.69 34.65
N PRO A 413 -12.95 -23.58 34.73
CA PRO A 413 -14.33 -23.22 34.43
C PRO A 413 -14.83 -22.00 35.22
N GLY A 414 -14.36 -21.80 36.46
CA GLY A 414 -14.72 -20.64 37.27
C GLY A 414 -14.24 -19.31 36.68
N TRP A 415 -13.17 -19.32 35.88
CA TRP A 415 -12.73 -18.14 35.13
C TRP A 415 -13.75 -17.72 34.07
N ILE A 416 -14.37 -18.71 33.40
CA ILE A 416 -15.39 -18.47 32.37
C ILE A 416 -16.66 -17.94 33.02
N ASP A 417 -17.03 -18.44 34.21
CA ASP A 417 -18.19 -17.93 34.96
C ASP A 417 -18.03 -16.44 35.33
N VAL A 418 -16.82 -15.98 35.67
CA VAL A 418 -16.56 -14.57 36.02
C VAL A 418 -16.54 -13.65 34.80
N HIS A 419 -16.10 -14.14 33.64
CA HIS A 419 -15.88 -13.31 32.44
C HIS A 419 -16.91 -13.58 31.32
N GLY A 420 -17.97 -14.35 31.58
CA GLY A 420 -18.88 -14.85 30.54
C GLY A 420 -19.42 -13.77 29.60
N GLU A 421 -19.80 -12.60 30.13
CA GLU A 421 -20.32 -11.48 29.32
C GLU A 421 -19.31 -10.95 28.29
N ASP A 422 -18.01 -11.06 28.58
CA ASP A 422 -16.91 -10.61 27.72
C ASP A 422 -16.42 -11.71 26.76
N LEU A 423 -16.99 -12.91 26.82
CA LEU A 423 -16.53 -14.08 26.10
C LEU A 423 -17.52 -14.58 25.06
N VAL A 424 -16.95 -15.11 23.98
CA VAL A 424 -17.69 -15.81 22.93
C VAL A 424 -16.98 -17.11 22.63
N ALA A 425 -17.76 -18.18 22.49
CA ALA A 425 -17.28 -19.49 22.09
C ALA A 425 -17.70 -19.77 20.64
N GLN A 426 -16.81 -20.37 19.86
CA GLN A 426 -17.06 -20.86 18.52
C GLN A 426 -16.64 -22.32 18.44
N GLU A 427 -17.31 -23.11 17.60
CA GLU A 427 -16.92 -24.50 17.41
C GLU A 427 -15.51 -24.57 16.80
N ALA A 428 -14.63 -25.38 17.37
CA ALA A 428 -13.28 -25.62 16.86
C ALA A 428 -13.32 -26.60 15.67
N VAL A 429 -13.94 -26.19 14.58
CA VAL A 429 -14.05 -26.98 13.34
C VAL A 429 -12.83 -26.80 12.45
N SER A 430 -12.41 -27.89 11.81
CA SER A 430 -11.40 -27.88 10.76
C SER A 430 -12.05 -27.50 9.42
N LEU A 431 -11.54 -26.45 8.78
CA LEU A 431 -11.94 -26.06 7.44
C LEU A 431 -11.44 -27.06 6.40
N SER A 432 -12.08 -27.08 5.23
CA SER A 432 -11.66 -27.91 4.11
C SER A 432 -10.20 -27.65 3.69
N THR A 433 -9.59 -28.68 3.11
CA THR A 433 -8.25 -28.59 2.55
C THR A 433 -8.27 -28.36 1.04
N THR A 434 -7.29 -27.64 0.53
CA THR A 434 -7.05 -27.47 -0.90
C THR A 434 -5.62 -27.88 -1.25
N PRO A 435 -5.34 -28.31 -2.49
CA PRO A 435 -3.97 -28.62 -2.90
C PRO A 435 -3.09 -27.38 -2.88
N ALA A 436 -1.95 -27.48 -2.20
CA ALA A 436 -0.87 -26.51 -2.23
C ALA A 436 0.41 -27.20 -2.71
N PHE A 437 1.27 -26.48 -3.45
CA PHE A 437 2.54 -27.03 -3.89
C PHE A 437 3.65 -26.74 -2.87
N SER A 438 4.29 -27.78 -2.36
CA SER A 438 5.36 -27.68 -1.36
C SER A 438 6.40 -28.76 -1.58
N ASN A 439 7.69 -28.39 -1.57
CA ASN A 439 8.82 -29.31 -1.74
C ASN A 439 8.68 -30.24 -2.97
N GLY A 440 8.24 -29.68 -4.10
CA GLY A 440 8.09 -30.43 -5.35
C GLY A 440 6.82 -31.29 -5.44
N LYS A 441 5.91 -31.23 -4.47
CA LYS A 441 4.73 -32.10 -4.39
C LYS A 441 3.45 -31.34 -4.04
N LEU A 442 2.30 -31.89 -4.41
CA LEU A 442 1.01 -31.41 -3.93
C LEU A 442 0.71 -31.96 -2.54
N VAL A 443 0.33 -31.08 -1.62
CA VAL A 443 -0.04 -31.41 -0.25
C VAL A 443 -1.37 -30.75 0.12
N ALA A 444 -2.22 -31.44 0.86
CA ALA A 444 -3.49 -30.90 1.34
C ALA A 444 -3.23 -29.88 2.48
N ARG A 445 -3.75 -28.66 2.33
CA ARG A 445 -3.61 -27.59 3.33
C ARG A 445 -4.96 -26.96 3.66
N PRO A 446 -5.25 -26.67 4.95
CA PRO A 446 -6.48 -25.97 5.33
C PRO A 446 -6.58 -24.62 4.62
N MET A 447 -7.80 -24.24 4.23
CA MET A 447 -8.02 -22.97 3.54
C MET A 447 -9.23 -22.20 4.06
N SER A 448 -9.17 -20.88 3.86
CA SER A 448 -10.34 -19.99 3.96
C SER A 448 -10.36 -19.05 2.77
N LEU A 449 -11.53 -18.61 2.36
CA LEU A 449 -11.75 -17.76 1.19
C LEU A 449 -12.29 -16.40 1.65
N ARG A 450 -11.67 -15.31 1.20
CA ARG A 450 -12.25 -13.97 1.34
C ARG A 450 -12.92 -13.54 0.05
N VAL A 451 -14.21 -13.20 0.14
CA VAL A 451 -15.04 -12.74 -0.99
C VAL A 451 -15.41 -11.27 -0.78
N PHE A 452 -15.34 -10.46 -1.84
CA PHE A 452 -15.63 -9.02 -1.79
C PHE A 452 -16.96 -8.69 -2.48
N LEU A 453 -17.73 -7.80 -1.88
CA LEU A 453 -18.98 -7.29 -2.43
C LEU A 453 -18.95 -5.76 -2.50
N ALA A 454 -19.48 -5.23 -3.58
CA ALA A 454 -19.59 -3.79 -3.84
C ALA A 454 -21.03 -3.43 -4.15
N ARG A 455 -21.56 -2.39 -3.49
CA ARG A 455 -22.90 -1.87 -3.75
C ARG A 455 -22.87 -1.06 -5.05
N THR A 456 -23.86 -1.31 -5.88
CA THR A 456 -24.13 -0.62 -7.13
C THR A 456 -25.55 -0.04 -7.10
N PRO A 457 -25.93 0.84 -8.06
CA PRO A 457 -27.31 1.31 -8.16
C PRO A 457 -28.36 0.20 -8.32
N ASN A 458 -27.95 -0.98 -8.79
CA ASN A 458 -28.83 -2.13 -9.03
C ASN A 458 -28.76 -3.20 -7.91
N GLY A 459 -28.14 -2.88 -6.76
CA GLY A 459 -27.91 -3.81 -5.67
C GLY A 459 -26.45 -4.26 -5.55
N TRP A 460 -26.20 -5.39 -4.89
CA TRP A 460 -24.85 -5.89 -4.65
C TRP A 460 -24.24 -6.56 -5.88
N SER A 461 -22.96 -6.28 -6.13
CA SER A 461 -22.11 -6.97 -7.08
C SER A 461 -21.07 -7.77 -6.30
N VAL A 462 -20.92 -9.06 -6.61
CA VAL A 462 -19.95 -9.96 -5.96
C VAL A 462 -18.75 -10.12 -6.88
N MET A 463 -17.54 -9.93 -6.35
CA MET A 463 -16.32 -10.18 -7.10
C MET A 463 -16.29 -11.65 -7.53
N PRO A 464 -16.15 -12.01 -8.83
CA PRO A 464 -16.11 -13.41 -9.26
C PRO A 464 -14.74 -14.04 -8.97
N GLY A 465 -14.47 -14.24 -7.69
CA GLY A 465 -13.21 -14.65 -7.12
C GLY A 465 -12.94 -13.95 -5.78
N GLY A 466 -11.66 -13.81 -5.47
CA GLY A 466 -11.19 -13.28 -4.19
C GLY A 466 -9.76 -13.75 -3.98
N PHE A 467 -9.39 -13.99 -2.73
CA PHE A 467 -8.16 -14.75 -2.46
C PHE A 467 -8.42 -15.76 -1.36
N ALA A 468 -7.78 -16.91 -1.49
CA ALA A 468 -7.79 -17.96 -0.49
C ALA A 468 -6.54 -17.87 0.38
N ARG A 469 -6.69 -17.93 1.69
CA ARG A 469 -5.58 -18.10 2.62
C ARG A 469 -5.35 -19.58 2.83
N ILE A 470 -4.11 -20.01 2.67
CA ILE A 470 -3.68 -21.40 2.75
C ILE A 470 -2.78 -21.56 3.98
N GLY A 471 -3.09 -22.54 4.83
CA GLY A 471 -2.30 -22.84 6.02
C GLY A 471 -0.88 -23.31 5.68
N SER A 472 0.11 -22.90 6.48
CA SER A 472 1.50 -23.34 6.34
C SER A 472 1.71 -24.81 6.78
N SER A 473 0.92 -25.26 7.75
CA SER A 473 0.85 -26.65 8.24
C SER A 473 -0.57 -27.22 8.14
N GLY A 474 -0.77 -28.45 8.61
CA GLY A 474 -2.07 -29.14 8.56
C GLY A 474 -3.12 -28.62 9.56
N GLY A 475 -2.78 -27.68 10.45
CA GLY A 475 -3.69 -27.11 11.44
C GLY A 475 -4.41 -25.84 10.96
N SER A 476 -5.65 -25.63 11.40
CA SER A 476 -6.45 -24.44 11.06
C SER A 476 -5.91 -23.12 11.66
N ALA A 477 -5.18 -23.19 12.77
CA ALA A 477 -4.52 -22.04 13.41
C ALA A 477 -3.37 -21.44 12.55
N ASP A 478 -2.94 -22.15 11.51
CA ASP A 478 -1.79 -21.78 10.67
C ASP A 478 -2.19 -21.04 9.38
N ILE A 479 -3.48 -20.72 9.22
CA ILE A 479 -4.05 -19.98 8.08
C ILE A 479 -3.71 -18.48 8.14
N SER A 480 -3.32 -17.96 9.31
CA SER A 480 -2.94 -16.56 9.47
C SER A 480 -1.66 -16.22 8.69
N MET A 481 -1.72 -15.17 7.86
CA MET A 481 -0.55 -14.66 7.14
C MET A 481 0.56 -14.18 8.08
N GLN A 482 0.18 -13.64 9.24
CA GLN A 482 1.14 -13.24 10.28
C GLN A 482 1.86 -14.45 10.92
N ARG A 483 1.36 -15.67 10.67
CA ARG A 483 1.93 -16.95 11.14
C ARG A 483 2.43 -17.84 10.01
N GLY A 484 2.70 -17.25 8.84
CA GLY A 484 3.33 -17.95 7.71
C GLY A 484 2.37 -18.58 6.71
N GLY A 485 1.05 -18.34 6.82
CA GLY A 485 0.10 -18.73 5.78
C GLY A 485 0.39 -18.05 4.44
N SER A 486 0.08 -18.74 3.34
CA SER A 486 0.22 -18.24 1.97
C SER A 486 -1.13 -17.82 1.38
N VAL A 487 -1.10 -17.10 0.27
CA VAL A 487 -2.29 -16.61 -0.43
C VAL A 487 -2.35 -17.21 -1.83
N SER A 488 -3.49 -17.81 -2.16
CA SER A 488 -3.79 -18.38 -3.46
C SER A 488 -4.87 -17.56 -4.18
N ASP A 489 -4.79 -17.54 -5.51
CA ASP A 489 -5.84 -17.00 -6.38
C ASP A 489 -7.08 -17.91 -6.33
N VAL A 490 -8.24 -17.34 -6.65
CA VAL A 490 -9.52 -18.04 -6.65
C VAL A 490 -10.11 -17.95 -8.05
N TRP A 491 -10.15 -19.06 -8.75
CA TRP A 491 -10.62 -19.17 -10.11
C TRP A 491 -12.08 -19.60 -10.13
N VAL A 492 -12.96 -18.68 -10.52
CA VAL A 492 -14.33 -19.02 -10.90
C VAL A 492 -14.32 -19.39 -12.37
N VAL A 493 -14.55 -20.67 -12.68
CA VAL A 493 -14.45 -21.22 -14.04
C VAL A 493 -15.83 -21.58 -14.59
N SER A 494 -15.99 -21.39 -15.90
CA SER A 494 -17.20 -21.71 -16.65
C SER A 494 -16.92 -22.66 -17.81
N ASP A 495 -17.95 -23.39 -18.23
CA ASP A 495 -17.89 -24.26 -19.41
C ASP A 495 -18.05 -23.42 -20.72
N THR A 496 -18.39 -22.14 -20.62
CA THR A 496 -18.62 -21.21 -21.75
C THR A 496 -17.59 -20.07 -21.77
N PRO A 497 -17.19 -19.55 -22.95
CA PRO A 497 -16.27 -18.42 -23.02
C PRO A 497 -16.75 -17.21 -22.21
N GLU A 498 -15.86 -16.64 -21.40
CA GLU A 498 -16.15 -15.45 -20.59
C GLU A 498 -16.18 -14.17 -21.43
N THR A 499 -17.10 -13.26 -21.10
CA THR A 499 -17.12 -11.92 -21.70
C THR A 499 -15.85 -11.17 -21.35
N GLN A 500 -15.23 -10.52 -22.33
CA GLN A 500 -14.03 -9.72 -22.13
C GLN A 500 -14.34 -8.38 -21.44
N ASP A 501 -14.66 -8.45 -20.16
CA ASP A 501 -14.79 -7.25 -19.34
C ASP A 501 -13.43 -6.61 -19.13
N THR A 502 -13.35 -5.30 -19.39
CA THR A 502 -12.17 -4.47 -19.14
C THR A 502 -12.57 -3.23 -18.33
N LEU A 503 -11.60 -2.55 -17.72
CA LEU A 503 -11.82 -1.26 -17.08
C LEU A 503 -12.09 -0.11 -18.07
N ILE A 504 -11.85 -0.34 -19.36
CA ILE A 504 -12.05 0.66 -20.41
C ILE A 504 -13.56 0.84 -20.55
N ALA A 505 -14.03 2.07 -20.29
CA ALA A 505 -15.44 2.40 -20.40
C ALA A 505 -15.93 2.25 -21.84
N SER A 506 -17.16 1.78 -22.01
CA SER A 506 -17.92 2.04 -23.23
C SER A 506 -18.07 3.56 -23.38
N SER A 507 -17.91 4.07 -24.60
CA SER A 507 -17.72 5.47 -25.01
C SER A 507 -18.89 6.45 -24.74
N ALA A 508 -19.69 6.23 -23.70
CA ALA A 508 -20.93 6.98 -23.44
C ALA A 508 -20.75 8.26 -22.60
N THR A 509 -19.60 8.48 -21.96
CA THR A 509 -19.34 9.69 -21.16
C THR A 509 -18.35 10.60 -21.88
N GLY A 510 -18.68 11.90 -22.00
CA GLY A 510 -17.81 12.90 -22.58
C GLY A 510 -16.42 12.94 -21.93
N TYR A 511 -15.40 13.22 -22.74
CA TYR A 511 -14.01 13.33 -22.29
C TYR A 511 -13.85 14.52 -21.33
N LEU A 512 -13.58 14.24 -20.05
CA LEU A 512 -13.18 15.26 -19.07
C LEU A 512 -11.68 15.22 -18.88
N ARG A 513 -10.98 16.32 -19.22
CA ARG A 513 -9.56 16.48 -18.96
C ARG A 513 -9.34 16.78 -17.47
N PRO A 514 -8.52 16.03 -16.73
CA PRO A 514 -8.22 16.32 -15.33
C PRO A 514 -7.57 17.70 -15.13
N GLU A 515 -7.93 18.40 -14.05
CA GLU A 515 -7.32 19.69 -13.68
C GLU A 515 -5.89 19.53 -13.14
N LEU A 516 -5.00 20.44 -13.60
CA LEU A 516 -3.57 20.49 -13.27
C LEU A 516 -3.28 20.73 -11.77
N GLY A 517 -4.16 21.41 -11.03
CA GLY A 517 -3.98 21.78 -9.62
C GLY A 517 -4.46 20.76 -8.58
N SER A 518 -4.65 19.51 -8.96
CA SER A 518 -5.29 18.48 -8.12
C SER A 518 -4.35 17.70 -7.21
N LEU A 519 -3.09 18.12 -7.07
CA LEU A 519 -2.09 17.41 -6.26
C LEU A 519 -2.28 17.72 -4.76
N PRO A 520 -2.53 16.71 -3.90
CA PRO A 520 -2.56 16.89 -2.45
C PRO A 520 -1.26 17.48 -1.93
N THR A 521 -1.33 18.30 -0.89
CA THR A 521 -0.14 18.97 -0.31
C THR A 521 0.88 17.98 0.23
N THR A 522 0.45 16.90 0.89
CA THR A 522 1.37 15.85 1.37
C THR A 522 2.09 15.15 0.22
N ALA A 523 1.40 14.92 -0.91
CA ALA A 523 2.03 14.33 -2.08
C ALA A 523 3.05 15.29 -2.73
N ALA A 524 2.73 16.58 -2.79
CA ALA A 524 3.64 17.62 -3.26
C ALA A 524 4.90 17.74 -2.40
N ASP A 525 4.74 17.74 -1.08
CA ASP A 525 5.83 17.80 -0.10
C ASP A 525 6.77 16.59 -0.22
N ASN A 526 6.20 15.37 -0.33
CA ASN A 526 7.00 14.16 -0.53
C ASN A 526 7.77 14.17 -1.86
N LEU A 527 7.18 14.66 -2.95
CA LEU A 527 7.87 14.77 -4.23
C LEU A 527 8.99 15.82 -4.19
N PHE A 528 8.76 16.95 -3.51
CA PHE A 528 9.78 17.97 -3.27
C PHE A 528 10.96 17.41 -2.48
N TRP A 529 10.71 16.79 -1.33
CA TRP A 529 11.76 16.20 -0.50
C TRP A 529 12.48 15.04 -1.17
N LEU A 530 11.78 14.20 -1.93
CA LEU A 530 12.41 13.16 -2.75
C LEU A 530 13.42 13.78 -3.72
N GLY A 531 13.05 14.85 -4.43
CA GLY A 531 13.95 15.57 -5.31
C GLY A 531 15.21 16.06 -4.59
N ARG A 532 15.03 16.64 -3.39
CA ARG A 532 16.14 17.10 -2.55
C ARG A 532 17.05 15.94 -2.09
N TYR A 533 16.49 14.88 -1.53
CA TYR A 533 17.28 13.74 -1.03
C TYR A 533 18.07 13.04 -2.14
N VAL A 534 17.49 12.90 -3.33
CA VAL A 534 18.18 12.30 -4.49
C VAL A 534 19.36 13.16 -4.92
N GLU A 535 19.18 14.48 -5.00
CA GLU A 535 20.24 15.41 -5.39
C GLU A 535 21.34 15.51 -4.31
N ARG A 536 20.95 15.56 -3.02
CA ARG A 536 21.88 15.53 -1.88
C ARG A 536 22.72 14.28 -1.86
N THR A 537 22.09 13.12 -2.12
CA THR A 537 22.79 11.84 -2.24
C THR A 537 23.80 11.92 -3.37
N GLU A 538 23.41 12.44 -4.54
CA GLU A 538 24.31 12.58 -5.68
C GLU A 538 25.52 13.48 -5.35
N HIS A 539 25.27 14.63 -4.73
CA HIS A 539 26.32 15.57 -4.33
C HIS A 539 27.29 14.95 -3.31
N SER A 540 26.76 14.31 -2.27
CA SER A 540 27.56 13.64 -1.23
C SER A 540 28.42 12.52 -1.83
N VAL A 541 27.86 11.73 -2.75
CA VAL A 541 28.61 10.69 -3.47
C VAL A 541 29.73 11.29 -4.32
N ARG A 542 29.53 12.44 -4.95
CA ARG A 542 30.58 13.12 -5.75
C ARG A 542 31.73 13.61 -4.85
N LEU A 543 31.41 14.23 -3.71
CA LEU A 543 32.41 14.68 -2.73
C LEU A 543 33.21 13.51 -2.17
N LEU A 544 32.53 12.44 -1.72
CA LEU A 544 33.17 11.26 -1.16
C LEU A 544 34.02 10.53 -2.21
N ARG A 545 33.55 10.42 -3.45
CA ARG A 545 34.36 9.89 -4.56
C ARG A 545 35.64 10.70 -4.74
N ALA A 546 35.53 12.03 -4.76
CA ALA A 546 36.69 12.89 -4.92
C ALA A 546 37.67 12.72 -3.75
N TYR A 547 37.17 12.65 -2.51
CA TYR A 547 37.98 12.42 -1.31
C TYR A 547 38.75 11.10 -1.37
N HIS A 548 38.06 10.00 -1.66
CA HIS A 548 38.69 8.69 -1.69
C HIS A 548 39.65 8.48 -2.88
N LEU A 549 39.44 9.19 -4.01
CA LEU A 549 40.45 9.25 -5.07
C LEU A 549 41.75 9.89 -4.56
N ARG A 550 41.67 10.99 -3.80
CA ARG A 550 42.86 11.64 -3.24
C ARG A 550 43.50 10.80 -2.15
N LEU A 551 42.70 10.15 -1.32
CA LEU A 551 43.21 9.21 -0.32
C LEU A 551 43.95 8.05 -0.98
N ALA A 552 43.47 7.54 -2.12
CA ALA A 552 44.14 6.50 -2.88
C ALA A 552 45.44 6.99 -3.56
N GLU A 553 45.44 8.22 -4.08
CA GLU A 553 46.61 8.82 -4.75
C GLU A 553 47.74 9.19 -3.77
N THR A 554 47.38 9.74 -2.61
CA THR A 554 48.34 10.30 -1.64
C THR A 554 48.68 9.34 -0.51
N GLY A 555 47.83 8.35 -0.23
CA GLY A 555 47.97 7.40 0.87
C GLY A 555 47.74 8.00 2.27
N THR A 556 47.36 9.27 2.38
CA THR A 556 47.09 9.94 3.67
C THR A 556 46.00 11.01 3.55
N ALA A 557 45.15 11.13 4.58
CA ALA A 557 44.17 12.20 4.70
C ALA A 557 44.81 13.57 5.05
N ASP A 558 46.07 13.58 5.50
CA ASP A 558 46.76 14.80 5.97
C ASP A 558 47.21 15.73 4.83
N TYR A 559 47.14 15.28 3.58
CA TYR A 559 47.51 16.10 2.45
C TYR A 559 46.56 17.31 2.33
N PRO A 560 47.05 18.55 2.11
CA PRO A 560 46.25 19.77 2.29
C PRO A 560 44.89 19.77 1.60
N ILE A 561 44.82 19.32 0.33
CA ILE A 561 43.54 19.27 -0.42
C ILE A 561 42.61 18.15 0.07
N ALA A 562 43.17 17.02 0.50
CA ALA A 562 42.40 15.89 1.03
C ALA A 562 41.79 16.27 2.39
N ARG A 563 42.59 16.87 3.27
CA ARG A 563 42.15 17.41 4.56
C ARG A 563 41.07 18.47 4.38
N PHE A 564 41.29 19.44 3.49
CA PHE A 564 40.29 20.49 3.21
C PHE A 564 38.95 19.90 2.74
N LEU A 565 38.99 18.92 1.83
CA LEU A 565 37.78 18.23 1.37
C LEU A 565 37.14 17.41 2.50
N GLY A 566 37.93 16.70 3.31
CA GLY A 566 37.46 15.97 4.48
C GLY A 566 36.76 16.88 5.49
N ASP A 567 37.36 18.03 5.81
CA ASP A 567 36.80 19.05 6.70
C ASP A 567 35.49 19.65 6.13
N HIS A 568 35.43 19.88 4.81
CA HIS A 568 34.19 20.31 4.15
C HIS A 568 33.09 19.25 4.23
N ILE A 569 33.40 17.97 4.01
CA ILE A 569 32.45 16.85 4.15
C ILE A 569 32.00 16.70 5.61
N ALA A 570 32.92 16.81 6.57
CA ALA A 570 32.64 16.69 8.00
C ALA A 570 31.71 17.79 8.52
N ARG A 571 31.81 19.04 8.01
CA ARG A 571 30.86 20.13 8.32
C ARG A 571 29.40 19.80 7.98
N ARG A 572 29.18 18.85 7.06
CA ARG A 572 27.85 18.36 6.66
C ARG A 572 27.39 17.16 7.50
N GLY A 573 28.13 16.79 8.54
CA GLY A 573 27.82 15.66 9.41
C GLY A 573 28.14 14.29 8.79
N ILE A 574 28.94 14.26 7.73
CA ILE A 574 29.36 13.04 7.05
C ILE A 574 30.79 12.72 7.47
N ASP A 575 31.05 11.50 7.93
CA ASP A 575 32.41 11.02 8.19
C ASP A 575 33.09 10.66 6.85
N PRO A 576 34.12 11.40 6.40
CA PRO A 576 34.77 11.15 5.11
C PRO A 576 35.63 9.89 5.09
N ASP A 577 36.11 9.42 6.25
CA ASP A 577 37.04 8.29 6.33
C ASP A 577 36.33 6.93 6.29
N THR A 578 35.05 6.91 6.63
CA THR A 578 34.21 5.72 6.46
C THR A 578 33.87 5.52 4.99
N ALA A 579 34.18 4.33 4.44
CA ALA A 579 33.98 4.00 3.03
C ALA A 579 32.56 4.30 2.51
N LEU A 580 31.51 3.94 3.28
CA LEU A 580 30.12 4.31 3.04
C LEU A 580 29.49 4.82 4.36
N PRO A 581 29.44 6.14 4.57
CA PRO A 581 28.99 6.73 5.83
C PRO A 581 27.51 6.49 6.11
N ALA A 582 27.13 6.37 7.39
CA ALA A 582 25.75 6.16 7.80
C ALA A 582 24.79 7.26 7.31
N GLN A 583 25.26 8.52 7.28
CA GLN A 583 24.47 9.65 6.81
C GLN A 583 24.04 9.51 5.33
N LEU A 584 24.94 9.01 4.47
CA LEU A 584 24.61 8.74 3.07
C LEU A 584 23.52 7.68 2.94
N LEU A 585 23.61 6.61 3.74
CA LEU A 585 22.57 5.56 3.76
C LEU A 585 21.22 6.14 4.24
N GLN A 586 21.24 7.04 5.22
CA GLN A 586 20.03 7.72 5.72
C GLN A 586 19.39 8.63 4.67
N ASP A 587 20.18 9.36 3.87
CA ASP A 587 19.66 10.19 2.78
C ASP A 587 18.98 9.33 1.69
N ILE A 588 19.61 8.20 1.31
CA ILE A 588 19.02 7.22 0.37
C ILE A 588 17.72 6.62 0.94
N GLU A 589 17.71 6.28 2.23
CA GLU A 589 16.52 5.77 2.90
C GLU A 589 15.41 6.83 2.99
N SER A 590 15.76 8.09 3.18
CA SER A 590 14.82 9.22 3.20
C SER A 590 14.21 9.45 1.81
N ALA A 591 15.01 9.37 0.73
CA ALA A 591 14.50 9.38 -0.64
C ALA A 591 13.47 8.25 -0.87
N ILE A 592 13.79 7.01 -0.47
CA ILE A 592 12.88 5.87 -0.63
C ILE A 592 11.60 6.04 0.19
N ARG A 593 11.72 6.57 1.41
CA ARG A 593 10.56 6.86 2.26
C ARG A 593 9.63 7.88 1.60
N SER A 594 10.18 9.00 1.12
CA SER A 594 9.41 10.00 0.39
C SER A 594 8.75 9.43 -0.87
N ALA A 595 9.49 8.63 -1.65
CA ALA A 595 8.91 7.94 -2.82
C ALA A 595 7.81 6.94 -2.43
N GLY A 596 7.96 6.22 -1.32
CA GLY A 596 6.99 5.26 -0.80
C GLY A 596 5.67 5.94 -0.40
N ASN A 597 5.76 7.15 0.18
CA ASN A 597 4.60 7.97 0.55
C ASN A 597 3.77 8.44 -0.65
N VAL A 598 4.29 8.34 -1.87
CA VAL A 598 3.60 8.67 -3.13
C VAL A 598 3.73 7.55 -4.16
N ARG A 599 3.67 6.29 -3.70
CA ARG A 599 3.89 5.08 -4.52
C ARG A 599 2.97 5.00 -5.74
N ASP A 600 1.75 5.56 -5.65
CA ASP A 600 0.77 5.65 -6.74
C ASP A 600 1.23 6.54 -7.91
N ARG A 601 2.28 7.35 -7.71
CA ARG A 601 2.82 8.30 -8.70
C ARG A 601 4.07 7.83 -9.43
N PHE A 602 4.63 6.69 -9.04
CA PHE A 602 5.83 6.13 -9.67
C PHE A 602 5.50 4.95 -10.57
N SER A 603 6.20 4.88 -11.70
CA SER A 603 6.30 3.63 -12.45
C SER A 603 7.00 2.58 -11.60
N ASN A 604 6.78 1.31 -11.93
CA ASN A 604 7.49 0.23 -11.24
C ASN A 604 9.00 0.32 -11.46
N ASP A 605 9.45 0.69 -12.67
CA ASP A 605 10.88 0.86 -12.98
C ASP A 605 11.53 1.96 -12.14
N GLY A 606 10.86 3.11 -11.97
CA GLY A 606 11.36 4.20 -11.15
C GLY A 606 11.48 3.81 -9.67
N TRP A 607 10.52 3.05 -9.15
CA TRP A 607 10.58 2.48 -7.81
C TRP A 607 11.74 1.48 -7.66
N ASN A 608 11.87 0.55 -8.61
CA ASN A 608 12.89 -0.49 -8.59
C ASN A 608 14.30 0.10 -8.67
N ALA A 609 14.50 1.19 -9.43
CA ALA A 609 15.77 1.90 -9.49
C ALA A 609 16.21 2.47 -8.12
N LEU A 610 15.28 3.02 -7.33
CA LEU A 610 15.59 3.47 -5.96
C LEU A 610 15.88 2.31 -5.01
N VAL A 611 15.10 1.23 -5.11
CA VAL A 611 15.31 0.03 -4.27
C VAL A 611 16.68 -0.60 -4.56
N ASP A 612 17.04 -0.71 -5.83
CA ASP A 612 18.34 -1.21 -6.29
C ASP A 612 19.49 -0.31 -5.80
N LEU A 613 19.33 1.02 -5.85
CA LEU A 613 20.29 1.97 -5.27
C LEU A 613 20.54 1.69 -3.77
N LYS A 614 19.48 1.58 -2.97
CA LYS A 614 19.59 1.28 -1.52
C LYS A 614 20.26 -0.06 -1.27
N ASN A 615 19.81 -1.12 -1.95
CA ASN A 615 20.34 -2.46 -1.74
C ASN A 615 21.83 -2.52 -2.10
N THR A 616 22.22 -1.85 -3.19
CA THR A 616 23.62 -1.71 -3.58
C THR A 616 24.43 -0.95 -2.53
N ALA A 617 23.94 0.21 -2.05
CA ALA A 617 24.63 1.02 -1.06
C ALA A 617 24.83 0.26 0.28
N ARG A 618 23.80 -0.44 0.76
CA ARG A 618 23.90 -1.29 1.96
C ARG A 618 24.88 -2.44 1.79
N MET A 619 24.88 -3.09 0.62
CA MET A 619 25.84 -4.14 0.32
C MET A 619 27.27 -3.62 0.34
N PHE A 620 27.52 -2.45 -0.27
CA PHE A 620 28.83 -1.81 -0.25
C PHE A 620 29.28 -1.40 1.16
N ALA A 621 28.38 -0.89 2.00
CA ALA A 621 28.71 -0.53 3.38
C ALA A 621 29.29 -1.69 4.22
N SER A 622 28.99 -2.94 3.85
CA SER A 622 29.52 -4.12 4.55
C SER A 622 30.80 -4.72 3.94
N LYS A 623 31.18 -4.32 2.71
CA LYS A 623 32.22 -5.02 1.92
C LYS A 623 33.33 -4.11 1.42
N VAL A 624 33.07 -2.82 1.25
CA VAL A 624 33.96 -1.88 0.58
C VAL A 624 34.88 -1.22 1.59
N GLN A 625 36.15 -1.06 1.22
CA GLN A 625 37.16 -0.37 2.03
C GLN A 625 37.39 1.07 1.56
N ALA A 626 37.84 1.94 2.47
CA ALA A 626 38.15 3.33 2.15
C ALA A 626 39.30 3.43 1.12
N GLY A 627 39.29 4.48 0.31
CA GLY A 627 40.26 4.70 -0.76
C GLY A 627 39.73 4.22 -2.12
N ASP A 628 40.58 3.57 -2.92
CA ASP A 628 40.26 3.25 -4.32
C ASP A 628 39.01 2.38 -4.48
N ASP A 629 38.75 1.47 -3.54
CA ASP A 629 37.55 0.63 -3.56
C ASP A 629 36.26 1.44 -3.33
N ALA A 630 36.27 2.36 -2.36
CA ALA A 630 35.19 3.32 -2.14
C ALA A 630 34.96 4.21 -3.37
N ALA A 631 36.02 4.74 -3.99
CA ALA A 631 35.90 5.56 -5.20
C ALA A 631 35.21 4.82 -6.37
N ARG A 632 35.53 3.53 -6.56
CA ARG A 632 34.82 2.67 -7.53
C ARG A 632 33.36 2.44 -7.16
N ALA A 633 33.09 2.15 -5.88
CA ALA A 633 31.73 1.97 -5.37
C ALA A 633 30.87 3.21 -5.61
N TYR A 634 31.40 4.40 -5.32
CA TYR A 634 30.71 5.67 -5.58
C TYR A 634 30.42 5.91 -7.06
N SER A 635 31.31 5.49 -7.96
CA SER A 635 31.05 5.55 -9.41
C SER A 635 29.89 4.67 -9.84
N ILE A 636 29.69 3.51 -9.18
CA ILE A 636 28.52 2.65 -9.40
C ILE A 636 27.25 3.33 -8.87
N LEU A 637 27.30 3.91 -7.66
CA LEU A 637 26.15 4.59 -7.06
C LEU A 637 25.71 5.80 -7.89
N LEU A 638 26.63 6.60 -8.44
CA LEU A 638 26.29 7.71 -9.35
C LEU A 638 25.54 7.23 -10.59
N ARG A 639 25.98 6.13 -11.21
CA ARG A 639 25.25 5.57 -12.37
C ARG A 639 23.84 5.13 -12.01
N LYS A 640 23.63 4.55 -10.82
CA LYS A 640 22.30 4.14 -10.33
C LYS A 640 21.40 5.35 -10.03
N ILE A 641 21.92 6.40 -9.39
CA ILE A 641 21.20 7.65 -9.14
C ILE A 641 20.81 8.34 -10.45
N SER A 642 21.74 8.40 -11.41
CA SER A 642 21.47 8.93 -12.75
C SER A 642 20.43 8.09 -13.49
N GLY A 643 20.45 6.77 -13.34
CA GLY A 643 19.43 5.86 -13.87
C GLY A 643 18.03 6.18 -13.36
N PHE A 644 17.87 6.37 -12.04
CA PHE A 644 16.61 6.83 -11.46
C PHE A 644 16.19 8.19 -12.01
N SER A 645 17.10 9.17 -12.01
CA SER A 645 16.83 10.52 -12.51
C SER A 645 16.40 10.54 -13.98
N GLY A 646 17.01 9.69 -14.81
CA GLY A 646 16.64 9.49 -16.21
C GLY A 646 15.24 8.89 -16.34
N LEU A 647 14.94 7.83 -15.59
CA LEU A 647 13.60 7.22 -15.60
C LEU A 647 12.50 8.18 -15.17
N VAL A 648 12.75 9.03 -14.15
CA VAL A 648 11.80 10.07 -13.75
C VAL A 648 11.63 11.11 -14.85
N HIS A 649 12.71 11.52 -15.52
CA HIS A 649 12.65 12.50 -16.60
C HIS A 649 11.87 11.99 -17.83
N GLU A 650 12.04 10.71 -18.19
CA GLU A 650 11.43 10.11 -19.37
C GLU A 650 10.00 9.61 -19.12
N ASN A 651 9.73 8.98 -17.97
CA ASN A 651 8.47 8.25 -17.75
C ASN A 651 7.45 9.00 -16.88
N MET A 652 7.87 9.98 -16.09
CA MET A 652 6.93 10.74 -15.26
C MET A 652 6.25 11.82 -16.10
N TYR A 653 4.92 11.77 -16.16
CA TYR A 653 4.16 12.79 -16.86
C TYR A 653 4.40 14.18 -16.23
N ARG A 654 4.63 15.20 -17.07
CA ARG A 654 5.05 16.57 -16.69
C ARG A 654 3.94 17.43 -16.06
N PHE A 655 3.15 16.84 -15.17
CA PHE A 655 2.17 17.51 -14.32
C PHE A 655 2.83 18.12 -13.08
N THR A 656 2.01 18.73 -12.22
CA THR A 656 2.43 19.40 -10.99
C THR A 656 3.32 18.54 -10.08
N GLY A 657 3.07 17.23 -9.98
CA GLY A 657 3.93 16.34 -9.20
C GLY A 657 5.38 16.29 -9.70
N TRP A 658 5.55 16.20 -11.03
CA TRP A 658 6.89 16.25 -11.64
C TRP A 658 7.55 17.62 -11.42
N ARG A 659 6.77 18.71 -11.39
CA ARG A 659 7.28 20.06 -11.08
C ARG A 659 7.82 20.14 -9.66
N PHE A 660 7.11 19.63 -8.65
CA PHE A 660 7.61 19.62 -7.26
C PHE A 660 8.90 18.81 -7.10
N LEU A 661 9.00 17.65 -7.76
CA LEU A 661 10.23 16.87 -7.78
C LEU A 661 11.38 17.65 -8.44
N GLY A 662 11.13 18.27 -9.60
CA GLY A 662 12.11 19.12 -10.29
C GLY A 662 12.55 20.32 -9.44
N ILE A 663 11.60 21.00 -8.79
CA ILE A 663 11.86 22.10 -7.85
C ILE A 663 12.77 21.63 -6.72
N GLY A 664 12.48 20.48 -6.10
CA GLY A 664 13.31 19.91 -5.03
C GLY A 664 14.75 19.68 -5.48
N ARG A 665 14.93 19.07 -6.65
CA ARG A 665 16.27 18.84 -7.22
C ARG A 665 17.00 20.15 -7.50
N SER A 666 16.35 21.11 -8.16
CA SER A 666 16.99 22.39 -8.49
C SER A 666 17.35 23.19 -7.24
N VAL A 667 16.47 23.23 -6.23
CA VAL A 667 16.75 23.91 -4.95
C VAL A 667 17.94 23.28 -4.23
N GLU A 668 17.99 21.95 -4.10
CA GLU A 668 19.11 21.29 -3.44
C GLU A 668 20.42 21.52 -4.21
N ARG A 669 20.39 21.38 -5.55
CA ARG A 669 21.57 21.63 -6.39
C ARG A 669 22.08 23.06 -6.27
N ILE A 670 21.19 24.05 -6.25
CA ILE A 670 21.56 25.47 -6.07
C ILE A 670 22.25 25.64 -4.72
N VAL A 671 21.66 25.14 -3.63
CA VAL A 671 22.20 25.27 -2.28
C VAL A 671 23.56 24.58 -2.17
N ASP A 672 23.67 23.35 -2.65
CA ASP A 672 24.93 22.59 -2.60
C ASP A 672 26.02 23.24 -3.45
N THR A 673 25.68 23.76 -4.63
CA THR A 673 26.66 24.46 -5.49
C THR A 673 27.12 25.78 -4.87
N LEU A 674 26.25 26.51 -4.18
CA LEU A 674 26.61 27.76 -3.48
C LEU A 674 27.45 27.51 -2.22
N ASP A 675 27.09 26.52 -1.39
CA ASP A 675 27.90 26.10 -0.22
C ASP A 675 29.32 25.70 -0.64
N PHE A 676 29.38 24.93 -1.71
CA PHE A 676 30.61 24.52 -2.37
C PHE A 676 31.42 25.69 -2.92
N LEU A 677 30.80 26.60 -3.69
CA LEU A 677 31.50 27.77 -4.22
C LEU A 677 32.04 28.66 -3.09
N ASN A 678 31.27 28.86 -2.01
CA ASN A 678 31.71 29.65 -0.85
C ASN A 678 32.97 29.06 -0.22
N SER A 679 33.06 27.73 -0.09
CA SER A 679 34.23 27.10 0.52
C SER A 679 35.44 27.03 -0.42
N PHE A 680 35.23 26.72 -1.71
CA PHE A 680 36.31 26.38 -2.64
C PHE A 680 36.86 27.59 -3.41
N THR A 681 36.14 28.72 -3.37
CA THR A 681 36.57 30.00 -3.95
C THR A 681 37.03 31.02 -2.90
N ASP A 682 37.15 30.58 -1.65
CA ASP A 682 37.69 31.37 -0.55
C ASP A 682 39.19 31.64 -0.74
N GLU A 683 39.67 32.77 -0.22
CA GLU A 683 41.08 33.16 -0.32
C GLU A 683 42.01 32.21 0.47
N GLU A 684 41.49 31.57 1.52
CA GLU A 684 42.21 30.60 2.35
C GLU A 684 42.18 29.17 1.78
N ALA A 685 41.48 28.95 0.65
CA ALA A 685 41.38 27.63 0.05
C ALA A 685 42.75 27.12 -0.47
N PRO A 686 43.09 25.83 -0.26
CA PRO A 686 44.38 25.30 -0.68
C PRO A 686 44.52 25.20 -2.20
N ILE A 687 45.77 25.13 -2.69
CA ILE A 687 46.07 24.88 -4.10
C ILE A 687 45.38 23.59 -4.56
N GLY A 688 44.69 23.66 -5.71
CA GLY A 688 43.89 22.56 -6.26
C GLY A 688 42.40 22.63 -5.92
N ALA A 689 41.97 23.58 -5.07
CA ALA A 689 40.55 23.75 -4.73
C ALA A 689 39.70 24.11 -5.96
N PHE A 690 40.20 24.93 -6.89
CA PHE A 690 39.46 25.28 -8.10
C PHE A 690 39.28 24.09 -9.05
N GLU A 691 40.31 23.27 -9.24
CA GLU A 691 40.22 22.04 -10.05
C GLU A 691 39.24 21.05 -9.44
N LEU A 692 39.30 20.89 -8.11
CA LEU A 692 38.34 20.09 -7.35
C LEU A 692 36.92 20.67 -7.47
N ALA A 693 36.82 22.02 -7.55
CA ALA A 693 35.56 22.71 -7.74
C ALA A 693 34.88 22.25 -9.05
N ILE A 694 35.68 22.28 -10.12
CA ILE A 694 35.26 21.87 -11.46
C ILE A 694 35.00 20.36 -11.56
N GLU A 695 35.75 19.52 -10.84
CA GLU A 695 35.55 18.06 -10.81
C GLU A 695 34.23 17.66 -10.16
N VAL A 696 33.98 18.14 -8.94
CA VAL A 696 32.74 17.81 -8.22
C VAL A 696 31.53 18.42 -8.95
N GLY A 697 31.71 19.59 -9.56
CA GLY A 697 30.77 20.22 -10.48
C GLY A 697 30.61 19.53 -11.85
N ASP A 698 31.22 18.36 -12.07
CA ASP A 698 31.12 17.55 -13.30
C ASP A 698 31.44 18.31 -14.60
N SER A 699 32.31 19.32 -14.51
CA SER A 699 32.50 20.32 -15.56
C SER A 699 33.93 20.38 -16.11
N ILE A 700 34.77 19.37 -15.84
CA ILE A 700 36.19 19.32 -16.29
C ILE A 700 36.31 19.52 -17.80
N MET A 701 35.54 18.76 -18.59
CA MET A 701 35.60 18.85 -20.05
C MET A 701 35.08 20.19 -20.58
N THR A 702 34.05 20.74 -19.95
CA THR A 702 33.47 22.05 -20.30
C THR A 702 34.45 23.18 -20.00
N HIS A 703 35.06 23.16 -18.80
CA HIS A 703 36.06 24.14 -18.39
C HIS A 703 37.26 24.16 -19.33
N ARG A 704 37.87 22.98 -19.60
CA ARG A 704 39.02 22.84 -20.50
C ARG A 704 38.75 23.32 -21.93
N ARG A 705 37.49 23.27 -22.38
CA ARG A 705 37.09 23.73 -23.71
C ARG A 705 36.84 25.23 -23.76
N ARG A 706 36.34 25.82 -22.66
CA ARG A 706 35.86 27.20 -22.59
C ARG A 706 36.94 28.18 -22.10
N PHE A 707 37.84 27.74 -21.23
CA PHE A 707 38.90 28.57 -20.64
C PHE A 707 40.29 28.02 -21.01
N ALA A 708 41.22 28.90 -21.36
CA ALA A 708 42.56 28.52 -21.75
C ALA A 708 43.45 28.26 -20.51
N VAL A 709 43.94 27.03 -20.38
CA VAL A 709 45.04 26.49 -19.53
C VAL A 709 44.99 26.73 -18.01
N GLU A 710 44.51 27.87 -17.50
CA GLU A 710 44.57 28.21 -16.08
C GLU A 710 43.18 28.26 -15.42
N THR A 711 43.01 27.49 -14.34
CA THR A 711 41.83 27.55 -13.48
C THR A 711 42.00 28.73 -12.51
N ARG A 712 41.06 29.66 -12.51
CA ARG A 712 41.05 30.82 -11.60
C ARG A 712 39.67 30.95 -10.98
N ARG A 713 39.57 31.71 -9.89
CA ARG A 713 38.29 31.97 -9.21
C ARG A 713 37.22 32.44 -10.20
N GLU A 714 37.56 33.36 -11.09
CA GLU A 714 36.61 33.94 -12.05
C GLU A 714 36.10 32.88 -13.04
N THR A 715 36.94 31.93 -13.46
CA THR A 715 36.53 30.88 -14.39
C THR A 715 35.68 29.80 -13.73
N VAL A 716 35.89 29.55 -12.42
CA VAL A 716 35.02 28.69 -11.61
C VAL A 716 33.66 29.35 -11.37
N VAL A 717 33.65 30.62 -10.96
CA VAL A 717 32.42 31.41 -10.73
C VAL A 717 31.64 31.56 -12.03
N ASP A 718 32.28 31.90 -13.15
CA ASP A 718 31.60 31.97 -14.45
C ASP A 718 30.92 30.64 -14.77
N LEU A 719 31.64 29.52 -14.66
CA LEU A 719 31.15 28.22 -15.09
C LEU A 719 30.11 27.58 -14.17
N LEU A 720 30.20 27.78 -12.84
CA LEU A 720 29.34 27.11 -11.86
C LEU A 720 28.29 28.03 -11.23
N LEU A 721 28.41 29.35 -11.35
CA LEU A 721 27.40 30.31 -10.89
C LEU A 721 26.63 30.92 -12.06
N LEU A 722 27.34 31.44 -13.08
CA LEU A 722 26.78 32.34 -14.10
C LEU A 722 26.48 31.68 -15.45
N ASP A 723 27.05 30.51 -15.77
CA ASP A 723 26.90 29.85 -17.06
C ASP A 723 25.48 29.28 -17.24
N ASP A 724 24.66 29.94 -18.06
CA ASP A 724 23.29 29.53 -18.29
C ASP A 724 23.14 28.24 -19.13
N MET A 725 24.24 27.75 -19.72
CA MET A 725 24.27 26.50 -20.49
C MET A 725 24.73 25.30 -19.68
N ASN A 726 25.35 25.52 -18.51
CA ASN A 726 25.83 24.43 -17.66
C ASN A 726 24.70 23.91 -16.76
N PRO A 727 24.27 22.65 -16.86
CA PRO A 727 23.19 22.09 -16.02
C PRO A 727 23.53 22.04 -14.52
N ARG A 728 24.78 22.28 -14.14
CA ARG A 728 25.22 22.38 -12.75
C ARG A 728 25.28 23.81 -12.25
N ALA A 729 25.26 24.80 -13.14
CA ALA A 729 25.37 26.18 -12.73
C ALA A 729 24.12 26.67 -11.99
N VAL A 730 24.33 27.54 -11.02
CA VAL A 730 23.26 28.14 -10.22
C VAL A 730 22.27 28.92 -11.10
N LEU A 731 22.74 29.75 -12.03
CA LEU A 731 21.86 30.50 -12.94
C LEU A 731 21.02 29.58 -13.82
N ASN A 732 21.61 28.52 -14.38
CA ASN A 732 20.86 27.52 -15.14
C ASN A 732 19.77 26.86 -14.28
N GLN A 733 20.11 26.44 -13.06
CA GLN A 733 19.15 25.82 -12.16
C GLN A 733 18.05 26.78 -11.69
N LEU A 734 18.35 28.06 -11.49
CA LEU A 734 17.34 29.08 -11.19
C LEU A 734 16.38 29.29 -12.37
N ARG A 735 16.85 29.20 -13.61
CA ARG A 735 15.98 29.24 -14.80
C ARG A 735 15.10 27.99 -14.89
N VAL A 736 15.66 26.80 -14.68
CA VAL A 736 14.88 25.55 -14.60
C VAL A 736 13.83 25.63 -13.49
N LEU A 737 14.22 26.17 -12.32
CA LEU A 737 13.34 26.39 -11.19
C LEU A 737 12.20 27.36 -11.54
N ASN A 738 12.50 28.45 -12.24
CA ASN A 738 11.52 29.41 -12.74
C ASN A 738 10.53 28.75 -13.72
N ASP A 739 11.03 27.92 -14.63
CA ASP A 739 10.21 27.16 -15.58
C ASP A 739 9.30 26.15 -14.88
N HIS A 740 9.73 25.56 -13.76
CA HIS A 740 8.84 24.72 -12.95
C HIS A 740 7.81 25.56 -12.19
N ALA A 741 8.24 26.65 -11.56
CA ALA A 741 7.40 27.53 -10.75
C ALA A 741 6.31 28.23 -11.57
N ALA A 742 6.57 28.52 -12.85
CA ALA A 742 5.59 29.14 -13.76
C ALA A 742 4.33 28.28 -14.01
N PHE A 743 4.42 26.96 -13.80
CA PHE A 743 3.27 26.05 -13.94
C PHE A 743 2.47 25.86 -12.64
N LEU A 744 2.98 26.38 -11.52
CA LEU A 744 2.27 26.29 -10.24
C LEU A 744 1.12 27.29 -10.19
N PRO A 745 -0.03 26.91 -9.62
CA PRO A 745 -1.20 27.78 -9.55
C PRO A 745 -0.94 28.99 -8.64
N ALA A 746 -1.30 30.18 -9.10
CA ALA A 746 -1.32 31.35 -8.23
C ALA A 746 -2.51 31.27 -7.24
N HIS A 747 -2.38 31.94 -6.10
CA HIS A 747 -3.45 32.05 -5.11
C HIS A 747 -4.49 33.11 -5.53
N GLU A 748 -5.73 32.98 -5.05
CA GLU A 748 -6.81 33.92 -5.38
C GLU A 748 -6.39 35.37 -5.06
N GLY A 749 -6.36 36.22 -6.09
CA GLY A 749 -6.01 37.64 -5.97
C GLY A 749 -4.54 37.99 -6.20
N GLU A 750 -3.64 37.01 -6.27
CA GLU A 750 -2.22 37.24 -6.56
C GLU A 750 -1.85 36.81 -7.98
N ARG A 751 -1.01 37.61 -8.67
CA ARG A 751 -0.43 37.22 -9.96
C ARG A 751 0.80 36.33 -9.81
N THR A 752 1.58 36.54 -8.76
CA THR A 752 2.82 35.80 -8.47
C THR A 752 3.01 35.62 -6.96
N THR A 753 3.37 34.40 -6.57
CA THR A 753 3.69 34.05 -5.18
C THR A 753 5.03 34.63 -4.72
N ALA A 754 5.26 34.71 -3.40
CA ALA A 754 6.55 35.14 -2.86
C ALA A 754 7.71 34.24 -3.33
N PHE A 755 7.47 32.94 -3.44
CA PHE A 755 8.41 31.97 -4.02
C PHE A 755 8.80 32.33 -5.47
N GLN A 756 7.81 32.54 -6.34
CA GLN A 756 8.05 32.91 -7.75
C GLN A 756 8.81 34.25 -7.86
N ARG A 757 8.46 35.24 -7.03
CA ARG A 757 9.13 36.55 -7.03
C ARG A 757 10.61 36.42 -6.67
N ARG A 758 10.95 35.68 -5.61
CA ARG A 758 12.35 35.49 -5.21
C ARG A 758 13.18 34.79 -6.28
N ILE A 759 12.61 33.83 -7.01
CA ILE A 759 13.31 33.18 -8.12
C ILE A 759 13.60 34.19 -9.24
N MET A 760 12.61 35.00 -9.64
CA MET A 760 12.80 36.01 -10.68
C MET A 760 13.86 37.04 -10.28
N GLU A 761 13.86 37.50 -9.03
CA GLU A 761 14.88 38.41 -8.48
C GLU A 761 16.30 37.83 -8.61
N LEU A 762 16.49 36.57 -8.19
CA LEU A 762 17.79 35.89 -8.28
C LEU A 762 18.23 35.65 -9.73
N VAL A 763 17.31 35.22 -10.61
CA VAL A 763 17.60 35.03 -12.05
C VAL A 763 18.05 36.34 -12.68
N THR A 764 17.34 37.44 -12.40
CA THR A 764 17.71 38.76 -12.91
C THR A 764 19.07 39.20 -12.39
N ALA A 765 19.29 39.13 -11.07
CA ALA A 765 20.53 39.55 -10.43
C ALA A 765 21.76 38.83 -11.03
N LEU A 766 21.69 37.51 -11.16
CA LEU A 766 22.79 36.72 -11.73
C LEU A 766 22.94 36.91 -13.24
N SER A 767 21.84 37.04 -13.99
CA SER A 767 21.91 37.26 -15.45
C SER A 767 22.55 38.60 -15.83
N THR A 768 22.57 39.57 -14.91
CA THR A 768 23.18 40.89 -15.12
C THR A 768 24.56 41.04 -14.47
N SER A 769 25.07 40.01 -13.81
CA SER A 769 26.37 40.04 -13.12
C SER A 769 27.49 39.46 -13.99
N THR A 770 28.72 39.94 -13.80
CA THR A 770 29.92 39.29 -14.32
C THR A 770 30.68 38.56 -13.20
N ALA A 771 31.61 37.67 -13.53
CA ALA A 771 32.38 36.95 -12.51
C ALA A 771 33.17 37.88 -11.57
N ASN A 772 33.57 39.06 -12.06
CA ASN A 772 34.26 40.08 -11.25
C ASN A 772 33.31 40.82 -10.29
N ASP A 773 32.01 40.82 -10.56
CA ASP A 773 30.99 41.47 -9.73
C ASP A 773 30.53 40.60 -8.55
N ILE A 774 31.11 39.39 -8.40
CA ILE A 774 30.74 38.42 -7.36
C ILE A 774 31.93 38.17 -6.40
N PRO A 775 32.21 39.09 -5.47
CA PRO A 775 33.08 38.83 -4.33
C PRO A 775 32.44 37.82 -3.35
N SER A 776 33.23 37.33 -2.39
CA SER A 776 32.81 36.25 -1.47
C SER A 776 31.65 36.64 -0.54
N ASP A 777 31.57 37.91 -0.13
CA ASP A 777 30.43 38.48 0.60
C ASP A 777 29.14 38.45 -0.24
N ARG A 778 29.21 38.85 -1.51
CA ARG A 778 28.07 38.78 -2.42
C ARG A 778 27.63 37.33 -2.68
N LEU A 779 28.58 36.40 -2.78
CA LEU A 779 28.28 34.97 -2.92
C LEU A 779 27.57 34.41 -1.67
N ALA A 780 28.00 34.84 -0.47
CA ALA A 780 27.35 34.48 0.78
C ALA A 780 25.92 35.05 0.89
N GLU A 781 25.69 36.29 0.44
CA GLU A 781 24.34 36.87 0.34
C GLU A 781 23.43 36.06 -0.60
N ILE A 782 23.91 35.72 -1.80
CA ILE A 782 23.17 34.88 -2.76
C ILE A 782 22.85 33.51 -2.15
N SER A 783 23.80 32.92 -1.40
CA SER A 783 23.59 31.67 -0.68
C SER A 783 22.48 31.78 0.38
N ALA A 784 22.47 32.85 1.16
CA ALA A 784 21.43 33.10 2.17
C ALA A 784 20.04 33.29 1.51
N GLU A 785 19.97 34.06 0.42
CA GLU A 785 18.72 34.28 -0.32
C GLU A 785 18.18 32.99 -0.94
N ALA A 786 19.05 32.18 -1.55
CA ALA A 786 18.69 30.89 -2.14
C ALA A 786 18.27 29.87 -1.07
N GLY A 787 18.90 29.89 0.11
CA GLY A 787 18.52 29.05 1.25
C GLY A 787 17.08 29.26 1.73
N GLY A 788 16.51 30.45 1.52
CA GLY A 788 15.11 30.78 1.85
C GLY A 788 14.07 30.20 0.89
N LEU A 789 14.45 29.72 -0.29
CA LEU A 789 13.51 29.26 -1.33
C LEU A 789 12.62 28.09 -0.86
N SER A 790 13.16 27.17 -0.07
CA SER A 790 12.39 26.03 0.46
C SER A 790 11.28 26.48 1.40
N SER A 791 11.54 27.48 2.25
CA SER A 791 10.55 28.02 3.18
C SER A 791 9.45 28.77 2.44
N LEU A 792 9.82 29.59 1.46
CA LEU A 792 8.87 30.32 0.62
C LEU A 792 7.96 29.37 -0.18
N LEU A 793 8.50 28.26 -0.70
CA LEU A 793 7.70 27.23 -1.37
C LEU A 793 6.68 26.62 -0.40
N ALA A 794 7.11 26.25 0.80
CA ALA A 794 6.24 25.64 1.80
C ALA A 794 5.09 26.56 2.22
N GLU A 795 5.39 27.84 2.45
CA GLU A 795 4.38 28.87 2.77
C GLU A 795 3.43 29.14 1.60
N SER A 796 3.93 29.08 0.38
CA SER A 796 3.14 29.39 -0.82
C SER A 796 2.27 28.22 -1.31
N TYR A 797 2.57 26.96 -0.95
CA TYR A 797 1.88 25.81 -1.58
C TYR A 797 1.58 24.62 -0.68
N LEU A 798 2.23 24.49 0.48
CA LEU A 798 2.19 23.27 1.29
C LEU A 798 1.48 23.45 2.65
N ARG A 799 1.15 24.68 3.05
CA ARG A 799 0.52 25.01 4.33
C ARG A 799 -0.97 25.36 4.19
#